data_AF-D8TST0-F1
#
_entry.id   AF-D8TST0-F1
#
_cell.length_a   1.000
_cell.length_b   1.000
_cell.length_c   1.000
_cell.angle_alpha   90.00
_cell.angle_beta   90.00
_cell.angle_gamma   90.00
#
_symmetry.space_group_name_H-M   'P 1'
#
loop_
_entity.id
_entity.type
_entity.pdbx_description
1 polymer ?
#
loop_
_entity_poly.entity_id
_entity_poly.type
_entity_poly.pdbx_seq_one_letter_code
_entity_poly.pdbx_strand_id
1 'polypeptide(L)'
;AAAAANILVLFWGPSAIRHTCAHAQHAQWQQQQRRQQRRPFSAGPEWLVGVAAGGQQVYGHGSGSAATTTPGTARGYAHSSSSSSSSTNSSRRGRATDGGGSGGSDGRAGSGDGGGSSRTDVLPLRAALRLLYKQVHPDLFHDQPLAKEENERSFKLLQEYVQLARGGDVRSPAARLPYRFSFYLREPPQPPLQQHVDAAESYTPTAPARPPLRPPPSATRPAAAAAAATSGDGGTASSAAATEVAGLHLVQITLPPPAISPAGAKELAAPTRKALVKLLAACGLATSGRGGGGGGGGAADGGREEDEDDGGPLSLAAFLPEAVEALRQVEAASTSDPAVRVANLRGAMRLRHQVMVSFADKRLPARSQVALLERLARVVDGVAGEVQLQGCHIVIGDRLGLDRLGQLCLPAADPEDATWTSFLTGADLDFVRQQRKNVQALRNLETQVARAVGVAQVFTSYGNLMEPSYRSFLERLAAAAAASGPVGGAAFATDVSLCIMPPLLTGHQGQQPPPPPCRLDDSTPGVVQVASDATADEVYRGVSQLGDRAQAAVQNHRRVETESRQLSDRTRQRLRLRSLTRDPRVSPDHFRRACCFLLDQSAALMPLLEGCSVRIGFANRLAPDGSCYIELAHNCEL
;
A
#
# COMPACT_ATOMS: atom_id res chain seq x y z
N ALA A 1 24.00 6.19 -22.34
CA ALA A 1 24.45 5.29 -23.42
C ALA A 1 25.98 5.19 -23.50
N ALA A 2 26.71 6.28 -23.76
CA ALA A 2 28.19 6.24 -23.84
C ALA A 2 28.90 5.83 -22.53
N ALA A 3 28.41 6.30 -21.36
CA ALA A 3 28.91 5.83 -20.06
C ALA A 3 28.62 4.33 -19.83
N ALA A 4 27.48 3.82 -20.29
CA ALA A 4 27.13 2.41 -20.21
C ALA A 4 28.01 1.53 -21.13
N ALA A 5 28.42 2.06 -22.29
CA ALA A 5 29.35 1.39 -23.19
C ALA A 5 30.77 1.30 -22.59
N ASN A 6 31.25 2.34 -21.91
CA ASN A 6 32.55 2.31 -21.20
C ASN A 6 32.54 1.34 -20.00
N ILE A 7 31.40 1.22 -19.29
CA ILE A 7 31.22 0.23 -18.22
C ILE A 7 31.24 -1.20 -18.80
N LEU A 8 30.60 -1.44 -19.94
CA LEU A 8 30.60 -2.75 -20.59
C LEU A 8 32.01 -3.20 -21.03
N VAL A 9 32.87 -2.27 -21.46
CA VAL A 9 34.25 -2.60 -21.87
C VAL A 9 35.16 -2.93 -20.69
N LEU A 10 34.94 -2.33 -19.52
CA LEU A 10 35.73 -2.62 -18.32
C LEU A 10 35.34 -3.94 -17.64
N PHE A 11 34.07 -4.33 -17.67
CA PHE A 11 33.58 -5.52 -16.96
C PHE A 11 33.58 -6.81 -17.81
N TRP A 12 33.72 -6.72 -19.13
CA TRP A 12 33.70 -7.88 -20.04
C TRP A 12 35.06 -8.07 -20.74
N GLY A 13 36.09 -8.39 -19.94
CA GLY A 13 37.33 -8.99 -20.45
C GLY A 13 37.12 -10.46 -20.89
N PRO A 14 38.07 -11.07 -21.63
CA PRO A 14 37.87 -12.35 -22.31
C PRO A 14 37.93 -13.54 -21.34
N SER A 15 36.83 -13.78 -20.62
CA SER A 15 36.61 -14.97 -19.78
C SER A 15 35.35 -15.72 -20.21
N ALA A 16 35.25 -16.05 -21.51
CA ALA A 16 34.09 -16.72 -22.09
C ALA A 16 34.10 -18.27 -21.98
N ILE A 17 35.02 -18.89 -21.23
CA ILE A 17 35.20 -20.37 -21.28
C ILE A 17 34.69 -21.11 -20.03
N ARG A 18 34.33 -20.44 -18.92
CA ARG A 18 33.84 -21.13 -17.69
C ARG A 18 32.32 -21.20 -17.51
N HIS A 19 31.53 -20.59 -18.41
CA HIS A 19 30.07 -20.43 -18.22
C HIS A 19 29.20 -21.65 -18.61
N THR A 20 29.77 -22.71 -19.19
CA THR A 20 29.01 -23.90 -19.62
C THR A 20 28.70 -24.88 -18.48
N CYS A 21 29.51 -24.94 -17.41
CA CYS A 21 29.25 -25.84 -16.28
C CYS A 21 28.12 -25.38 -15.35
N ALA A 22 27.97 -24.08 -15.12
CA ALA A 22 26.93 -23.56 -14.23
C ALA A 22 25.52 -23.66 -14.85
N HIS A 23 25.41 -23.53 -16.18
CA HIS A 23 24.14 -23.73 -16.90
C HIS A 23 23.68 -25.18 -16.85
N ALA A 24 24.59 -26.16 -16.89
CA ALA A 24 24.27 -27.58 -16.80
C ALA A 24 23.72 -27.95 -15.41
N GLN A 25 24.34 -27.46 -14.32
CA GLN A 25 23.86 -27.73 -12.96
C GLN A 25 22.51 -27.06 -12.67
N HIS A 26 22.26 -25.86 -13.21
CA HIS A 26 20.97 -25.18 -13.06
C HIS A 26 19.84 -25.87 -13.85
N ALA A 27 20.13 -26.37 -15.06
CA ALA A 27 19.16 -27.16 -15.83
C ALA A 27 18.80 -28.48 -15.12
N GLN A 28 19.78 -29.15 -14.51
CA GLN A 28 19.59 -30.39 -13.77
C GLN A 28 18.76 -30.17 -12.49
N TRP A 29 19.00 -29.08 -11.77
CA TRP A 29 18.20 -28.69 -10.60
C TRP A 29 16.74 -28.34 -10.95
N GLN A 30 16.51 -27.59 -12.04
CA GLN A 30 15.14 -27.31 -12.51
C GLN A 30 14.41 -28.57 -12.98
N GLN A 31 15.11 -29.52 -13.58
CA GLN A 31 14.52 -30.80 -13.99
C GLN A 31 14.15 -31.66 -12.78
N GLN A 32 14.94 -31.60 -11.70
CA GLN A 32 14.64 -32.28 -10.43
C GLN A 32 13.42 -31.67 -9.73
N GLN A 33 13.27 -30.34 -9.73
CA GLN A 33 12.08 -29.64 -9.22
C GLN A 33 10.81 -30.00 -10.01
N ARG A 34 10.88 -30.07 -11.35
CA ARG A 34 9.74 -30.51 -12.19
C ARG A 34 9.35 -31.96 -11.95
N ARG A 35 10.30 -32.84 -11.60
CA ARG A 35 10.04 -34.24 -11.24
C ARG A 35 9.38 -34.38 -9.87
N GLN A 36 9.72 -33.53 -8.90
CA GLN A 36 9.04 -33.51 -7.60
C GLN A 36 7.62 -32.96 -7.68
N GLN A 37 7.36 -32.01 -8.60
CA GLN A 37 6.02 -31.43 -8.83
C GLN A 37 5.12 -32.32 -9.70
N ARG A 38 5.68 -33.24 -10.49
CA ARG A 38 4.94 -34.20 -11.33
C ARG A 38 4.78 -35.58 -10.68
N ARG A 39 4.65 -35.67 -9.36
CA ARG A 39 4.08 -36.89 -8.77
C ARG A 39 2.57 -36.87 -9.06
N PRO A 40 2.02 -37.82 -9.83
CA PRO A 40 0.58 -37.91 -9.99
C PRO A 40 -0.04 -38.17 -8.61
N PHE A 41 -1.02 -37.35 -8.23
CA PHE A 41 -1.92 -37.67 -7.14
C PHE A 41 -2.61 -38.99 -7.51
N SER A 42 -2.28 -40.07 -6.81
CA SER A 42 -3.12 -41.27 -6.85
C SER A 42 -4.47 -40.88 -6.27
N ALA A 43 -5.51 -40.96 -7.10
CA ALA A 43 -6.89 -40.80 -6.66
C ALA A 43 -7.19 -41.78 -5.51
N GLY A 44 -7.34 -41.25 -4.30
CA GLY A 44 -8.06 -41.89 -3.21
C GLY A 44 -9.55 -41.54 -3.31
N PRO A 45 -10.45 -42.37 -2.77
CA PRO A 45 -11.78 -42.57 -3.30
C PRO A 45 -12.71 -41.36 -3.13
N GLU A 46 -13.51 -41.18 -4.17
CA GLU A 46 -14.58 -40.20 -4.35
C GLU A 46 -15.57 -40.21 -3.18
N TRP A 47 -15.78 -39.04 -2.56
CA TRP A 47 -17.02 -38.76 -1.83
C TRP A 47 -18.02 -38.16 -2.82
N LEU A 48 -18.71 -39.03 -3.55
CA LEU A 48 -19.89 -38.69 -4.34
C LEU A 48 -21.07 -38.50 -3.39
N VAL A 49 -21.44 -37.25 -3.11
CA VAL A 49 -22.71 -36.91 -2.46
C VAL A 49 -23.80 -37.03 -3.53
N GLY A 50 -24.39 -38.23 -3.62
CA GLY A 50 -25.59 -38.48 -4.40
C GLY A 50 -26.83 -38.01 -3.64
N VAL A 51 -27.49 -36.98 -4.17
CA VAL A 51 -28.88 -36.66 -3.82
C VAL A 51 -29.78 -37.70 -4.48
N ALA A 52 -30.41 -38.57 -3.69
CA ALA A 52 -31.48 -39.44 -4.15
C ALA A 52 -32.60 -39.53 -3.11
N ALA A 53 -33.81 -39.33 -3.61
CA ALA A 53 -35.07 -39.33 -2.89
C ALA A 53 -35.54 -40.74 -2.49
N GLY A 54 -36.32 -40.79 -1.40
CA GLY A 54 -37.46 -41.69 -1.20
C GLY A 54 -37.20 -43.20 -1.12
N GLY A 55 -37.39 -43.78 0.07
CA GLY A 55 -37.48 -45.24 0.22
C GLY A 55 -37.78 -45.68 1.64
N GLN A 56 -39.03 -46.07 1.88
CA GLN A 56 -39.61 -46.62 3.11
C GLN A 56 -39.27 -48.13 3.24
N GLN A 57 -38.83 -48.61 4.41
CA GLN A 57 -38.95 -49.98 4.99
C GLN A 57 -38.01 -50.04 6.23
N VAL A 58 -38.41 -50.23 7.50
CA VAL A 58 -39.24 -51.23 8.21
C VAL A 58 -38.53 -52.58 8.47
N TYR A 59 -38.42 -52.88 9.78
CA TYR A 59 -38.02 -54.08 10.54
C TYR A 59 -36.54 -54.44 10.76
N GLY A 60 -36.21 -54.70 12.04
CA GLY A 60 -35.06 -55.51 12.45
C GLY A 60 -34.58 -55.29 13.88
N HIS A 61 -35.34 -55.72 14.89
CA HIS A 61 -34.89 -55.84 16.28
C HIS A 61 -33.70 -56.81 16.42
N GLY A 62 -32.71 -56.45 17.24
CA GLY A 62 -31.61 -57.35 17.62
C GLY A 62 -30.91 -56.86 18.89
N SER A 63 -31.41 -57.32 20.03
CA SER A 63 -30.90 -57.11 21.39
C SER A 63 -29.57 -57.83 21.65
N GLY A 64 -28.66 -57.19 22.39
CA GLY A 64 -27.48 -57.83 22.99
C GLY A 64 -26.96 -57.01 24.17
N SER A 65 -27.14 -57.55 25.38
CA SER A 65 -26.89 -56.96 26.70
C SER A 65 -25.65 -57.59 27.36
N ALA A 66 -24.85 -56.80 28.07
CA ALA A 66 -24.06 -57.16 29.29
C ALA A 66 -23.26 -55.92 29.76
N ALA A 67 -23.64 -55.25 30.86
CA ALA A 67 -23.18 -55.44 32.25
C ALA A 67 -21.76 -54.86 32.53
N THR A 68 -21.63 -53.63 33.06
CA THR A 68 -21.70 -53.16 34.47
C THR A 68 -20.48 -53.52 35.33
N THR A 69 -19.66 -52.51 35.69
CA THR A 69 -19.12 -52.37 37.07
C THR A 69 -18.69 -50.93 37.37
N THR A 70 -19.35 -50.33 38.36
CA THR A 70 -19.03 -49.13 39.17
C THR A 70 -17.90 -49.44 40.18
N PRO A 71 -17.25 -48.48 40.90
CA PRO A 71 -17.81 -47.42 41.78
C PRO A 71 -17.06 -46.07 41.64
N GLY A 72 -17.32 -44.96 42.34
CA GLY A 72 -18.18 -44.60 43.46
C GLY A 72 -17.98 -43.09 43.75
N THR A 73 -19.05 -42.46 44.21
CA THR A 73 -19.30 -41.04 44.51
C THR A 73 -18.56 -40.45 45.71
N ALA A 74 -18.26 -39.14 45.65
CA ALA A 74 -18.31 -38.23 46.81
C ALA A 74 -18.74 -36.80 46.40
N ARG A 75 -19.68 -36.24 47.18
CA ARG A 75 -20.42 -34.98 47.03
C ARG A 75 -19.66 -33.76 47.59
N GLY A 76 -20.01 -32.57 47.09
CA GLY A 76 -19.86 -31.29 47.78
C GLY A 76 -20.60 -30.15 47.06
N TYR A 77 -21.64 -29.61 47.71
CA TYR A 77 -22.52 -28.51 47.26
C TYR A 77 -21.95 -27.11 47.61
N ALA A 78 -22.28 -26.07 46.82
CA ALA A 78 -22.71 -24.75 47.32
C ALA A 78 -23.26 -23.84 46.19
N HIS A 79 -24.32 -23.08 46.52
CA HIS A 79 -25.12 -22.16 45.68
C HIS A 79 -24.61 -20.70 45.71
N SER A 80 -25.07 -19.85 44.76
CA SER A 80 -25.61 -18.45 44.89
C SER A 80 -25.47 -17.69 43.53
N SER A 81 -26.48 -17.45 42.69
CA SER A 81 -27.56 -16.41 42.63
C SER A 81 -27.22 -14.93 42.35
N SER A 82 -27.72 -14.44 41.19
CA SER A 82 -28.34 -13.12 40.87
C SER A 82 -27.45 -11.85 40.72
N SER A 83 -27.74 -10.81 39.93
CA SER A 83 -29.00 -10.20 39.42
C SER A 83 -28.76 -9.19 38.26
N SER A 84 -29.85 -8.86 37.55
CA SER A 84 -30.04 -7.91 36.45
C SER A 84 -30.42 -6.48 36.88
N SER A 85 -30.24 -5.47 36.03
CA SER A 85 -31.06 -4.24 36.02
C SER A 85 -30.95 -3.39 34.74
N SER A 86 -32.08 -2.80 34.39
CA SER A 86 -32.45 -2.01 33.21
C SER A 86 -32.77 -0.56 33.61
N SER A 87 -32.67 0.43 32.69
CA SER A 87 -33.25 1.77 32.89
C SER A 87 -33.56 2.51 31.58
N THR A 88 -34.76 3.05 31.47
CA THR A 88 -35.34 3.92 30.43
C THR A 88 -35.69 5.29 31.01
N ASN A 89 -35.59 6.40 30.24
CA ASN A 89 -36.48 7.57 30.47
C ASN A 89 -36.61 8.62 29.31
N SER A 90 -37.84 8.74 28.82
CA SER A 90 -38.77 9.83 28.42
C SER A 90 -38.40 11.35 28.24
N SER A 91 -38.84 11.90 27.07
CA SER A 91 -39.76 13.05 26.76
C SER A 91 -39.67 14.51 27.30
N ARG A 92 -39.80 15.51 26.38
CA ARG A 92 -40.77 16.67 26.30
C ARG A 92 -40.29 17.78 25.31
N ARG A 93 -41.00 18.20 24.24
CA ARG A 93 -42.17 19.11 24.01
C ARG A 93 -41.95 20.64 24.17
N GLY A 94 -42.33 21.44 23.15
CA GLY A 94 -42.65 22.88 23.23
C GLY A 94 -42.74 23.60 21.86
N ARG A 95 -43.74 24.47 21.63
CA ARG A 95 -44.28 24.96 20.32
C ARG A 95 -44.63 26.47 20.40
N ALA A 96 -44.77 27.12 19.23
CA ALA A 96 -45.56 28.33 18.87
C ALA A 96 -44.84 29.70 19.05
N THR A 97 -45.08 30.79 18.27
CA THR A 97 -46.32 31.38 17.70
C THR A 97 -46.07 32.38 16.52
N ASP A 98 -47.18 32.78 15.87
CA ASP A 98 -47.47 33.59 14.66
C ASP A 98 -47.23 35.14 14.65
N GLY A 99 -47.43 35.74 13.45
CA GLY A 99 -47.98 37.10 13.18
C GLY A 99 -47.06 37.99 12.31
N GLY A 100 -47.45 38.77 11.28
CA GLY A 100 -48.72 39.20 10.68
C GLY A 100 -48.60 40.69 10.23
N GLY A 101 -48.99 41.05 8.99
CA GLY A 101 -49.56 42.39 8.65
C GLY A 101 -48.80 43.43 7.79
N SER A 102 -49.33 43.65 6.57
CA SER A 102 -49.76 44.92 5.90
C SER A 102 -48.84 46.14 5.57
N GLY A 103 -49.00 46.64 4.33
CA GLY A 103 -48.94 48.09 3.97
C GLY A 103 -47.96 48.47 2.83
N GLY A 104 -48.46 49.04 1.72
CA GLY A 104 -47.68 49.38 0.52
C GLY A 104 -47.48 50.88 0.23
N SER A 105 -46.75 51.21 -0.85
CA SER A 105 -46.90 52.40 -1.72
C SER A 105 -45.81 52.48 -2.81
N ASP A 106 -46.20 53.06 -3.94
CA ASP A 106 -45.57 53.32 -5.26
C ASP A 106 -44.10 53.75 -5.38
N GLY A 107 -43.47 53.48 -6.55
CA GLY A 107 -42.27 54.22 -6.99
C GLY A 107 -41.37 53.69 -8.13
N ARG A 108 -41.83 53.80 -9.39
CA ARG A 108 -41.14 54.29 -10.63
C ARG A 108 -39.64 53.99 -10.94
N ALA A 109 -39.46 53.14 -11.97
CA ALA A 109 -38.53 53.11 -13.13
C ALA A 109 -37.16 53.85 -13.15
N GLY A 110 -36.14 53.16 -13.71
CA GLY A 110 -34.92 53.77 -14.28
C GLY A 110 -33.99 52.76 -14.97
N SER A 111 -33.99 52.77 -16.31
CA SER A 111 -33.11 52.00 -17.21
C SER A 111 -31.64 52.45 -17.16
N GLY A 112 -30.71 51.54 -17.46
CA GLY A 112 -29.30 51.89 -17.65
C GLY A 112 -28.44 50.74 -18.20
N ASP A 113 -27.99 50.93 -19.44
CA ASP A 113 -27.27 50.06 -20.37
C ASP A 113 -25.74 50.02 -20.13
N GLY A 114 -25.06 48.99 -20.64
CA GLY A 114 -23.67 49.10 -21.12
C GLY A 114 -22.55 48.23 -20.49
N GLY A 115 -21.85 47.46 -21.35
CA GLY A 115 -20.38 47.33 -21.31
C GLY A 115 -19.77 45.95 -21.05
N GLY A 116 -19.43 45.21 -22.12
CA GLY A 116 -18.73 43.92 -22.06
C GLY A 116 -17.22 44.04 -21.82
N SER A 117 -16.78 43.69 -20.60
CA SER A 117 -15.41 43.24 -20.31
C SER A 117 -15.39 41.71 -20.29
N SER A 118 -14.31 41.09 -20.78
CA SER A 118 -14.05 39.66 -20.65
C SER A 118 -14.08 39.25 -19.17
N ARG A 119 -15.26 38.82 -18.72
CA ARG A 119 -15.49 38.38 -17.35
C ARG A 119 -14.59 37.18 -17.10
N THR A 120 -13.54 37.39 -16.31
CA THR A 120 -12.88 36.29 -15.62
C THR A 120 -13.97 35.61 -14.79
N ASP A 121 -14.38 34.42 -15.21
CA ASP A 121 -15.45 33.68 -14.54
C ASP A 121 -15.05 33.48 -13.08
N VAL A 122 -15.80 34.16 -12.22
CA VAL A 122 -15.39 34.30 -10.84
C VAL A 122 -15.83 33.05 -10.08
N LEU A 123 -14.88 32.15 -9.84
CA LEU A 123 -15.17 30.84 -9.27
C LEU A 123 -15.63 30.95 -7.81
N PRO A 124 -16.65 30.16 -7.39
CA PRO A 124 -16.98 30.04 -5.98
C PRO A 124 -15.79 29.47 -5.21
N LEU A 125 -15.60 29.92 -3.96
CA LEU A 125 -14.45 29.54 -3.11
C LEU A 125 -14.19 28.03 -3.09
N ARG A 126 -15.26 27.23 -3.08
CA ARG A 126 -15.19 25.76 -3.12
C ARG A 126 -14.56 25.24 -4.42
N ALA A 127 -14.94 25.79 -5.58
CA ALA A 127 -14.37 25.38 -6.87
C ALA A 127 -12.91 25.79 -6.99
N ALA A 128 -12.55 26.97 -6.50
CA ALA A 128 -11.18 27.44 -6.53
C ALA A 128 -10.24 26.64 -5.62
N LEU A 129 -10.69 26.22 -4.43
CA LEU A 129 -9.91 25.30 -3.59
C LEU A 129 -9.68 23.93 -4.27
N ARG A 130 -10.63 23.44 -5.07
CA ARG A 130 -10.43 22.22 -5.88
C ARG A 130 -9.34 22.43 -6.93
N LEU A 131 -9.33 23.58 -7.60
CA LEU A 131 -8.30 23.92 -8.59
C LEU A 131 -6.93 24.07 -7.94
N LEU A 132 -6.85 24.70 -6.75
CA LEU A 132 -5.60 24.77 -6.00
C LEU A 132 -5.08 23.36 -5.69
N TYR A 133 -5.94 22.49 -5.16
CA TYR A 133 -5.57 21.12 -4.85
C TYR A 133 -5.01 20.39 -6.08
N LYS A 134 -5.68 20.54 -7.24
CA LYS A 134 -5.24 20.01 -8.54
C LYS A 134 -3.88 20.55 -9.01
N GLN A 135 -3.52 21.78 -8.66
CA GLN A 135 -2.28 22.39 -9.13
C GLN A 135 -1.08 22.03 -8.25
N VAL A 136 -1.31 21.82 -6.94
CA VAL A 136 -0.22 21.71 -5.95
C VAL A 136 -0.16 20.35 -5.27
N HIS A 137 -0.96 19.36 -5.72
CA HIS A 137 -0.98 18.02 -5.15
C HIS A 137 0.42 17.38 -5.10
N PRO A 138 0.89 16.85 -3.95
CA PRO A 138 2.26 16.33 -3.80
C PRO A 138 2.62 15.22 -4.80
N ASP A 139 1.65 14.43 -5.26
CA ASP A 139 1.93 13.35 -6.23
C ASP A 139 2.22 13.85 -7.66
N LEU A 140 1.88 15.11 -7.97
CA LEU A 140 2.28 15.77 -9.22
C LEU A 140 3.77 16.13 -9.24
N PHE A 141 4.48 16.00 -8.12
CA PHE A 141 5.89 16.40 -7.98
C PHE A 141 6.81 15.21 -7.70
N HIS A 142 6.51 14.04 -8.28
CA HIS A 142 7.34 12.82 -8.10
C HIS A 142 8.79 12.99 -8.57
N ASP A 143 9.03 13.82 -9.59
CA ASP A 143 10.38 14.13 -10.09
C ASP A 143 11.14 15.11 -9.19
N GLN A 144 10.46 15.76 -8.23
CA GLN A 144 11.00 16.84 -7.41
C GLN A 144 10.62 16.64 -5.93
N PRO A 145 11.37 15.80 -5.18
CA PRO A 145 11.00 15.39 -3.83
C PRO A 145 10.87 16.57 -2.85
N LEU A 146 11.69 17.61 -3.02
CA LEU A 146 11.60 18.84 -2.19
C LEU A 146 10.26 19.57 -2.40
N ALA A 147 9.80 19.69 -3.65
CA ALA A 147 8.52 20.32 -3.95
C ALA A 147 7.35 19.48 -3.43
N LYS A 148 7.47 18.15 -3.55
CA LYS A 148 6.51 17.19 -2.99
C LYS A 148 6.38 17.34 -1.47
N GLU A 149 7.49 17.31 -0.74
CA GLU A 149 7.52 17.43 0.72
C GLU A 149 6.95 18.77 1.20
N GLU A 150 7.32 19.87 0.56
CA GLU A 150 6.85 21.21 0.93
C GLU A 150 5.36 21.39 0.65
N ASN A 151 4.86 20.89 -0.50
CA ASN A 151 3.42 20.91 -0.79
C ASN A 151 2.63 20.05 0.18
N GLU A 152 3.12 18.85 0.54
CA GLU A 152 2.51 17.98 1.56
C GLU A 152 2.43 18.69 2.91
N ARG A 153 3.51 19.36 3.33
CA ARG A 153 3.57 20.14 4.57
C ARG A 153 2.56 21.29 4.54
N SER A 154 2.51 22.06 3.46
CA SER A 154 1.58 23.17 3.30
C SER A 154 0.11 22.74 3.27
N PHE A 155 -0.20 21.56 2.72
CA PHE A 155 -1.55 20.99 2.81
C PHE A 155 -1.95 20.61 4.22
N LYS A 156 -1.05 19.97 4.99
CA LYS A 156 -1.31 19.64 6.40
C LYS A 156 -1.61 20.90 7.20
N LEU A 157 -0.81 21.96 7.00
CA LEU A 157 -1.04 23.27 7.61
C LEU A 157 -2.37 23.90 7.17
N LEU A 158 -2.77 23.72 5.90
CA LEU A 158 -4.02 24.30 5.39
C LEU A 158 -5.23 23.58 5.99
N GLN A 159 -5.13 22.26 6.16
CA GLN A 159 -6.14 21.46 6.82
C GLN A 159 -6.30 21.86 8.30
N GLU A 160 -5.19 22.03 9.02
CA GLU A 160 -5.19 22.52 10.41
C GLU A 160 -5.81 23.92 10.50
N TYR A 161 -5.42 24.84 9.59
CA TYR A 161 -5.97 26.19 9.52
C TYR A 161 -7.50 26.21 9.35
N VAL A 162 -8.02 25.38 8.44
CA VAL A 162 -9.47 25.28 8.18
C VAL A 162 -10.19 24.59 9.34
N GLN A 163 -9.58 23.61 10.01
CA GLN A 163 -10.15 22.94 11.18
C GLN A 163 -10.28 23.90 12.36
N LEU A 164 -9.23 24.68 12.66
CA LEU A 164 -9.26 25.69 13.71
C LEU A 164 -10.34 26.74 13.44
N ALA A 165 -10.47 27.20 12.20
CA ALA A 165 -11.50 28.15 11.80
C ALA A 165 -12.95 27.65 12.01
N ARG A 166 -13.18 26.33 12.14
CA ARG A 166 -14.51 25.71 12.23
C ARG A 166 -14.97 25.39 13.65
N GLY A 167 -14.27 25.91 14.66
CA GLY A 167 -14.57 25.63 16.06
C GLY A 167 -13.52 24.73 16.71
N GLY A 168 -12.27 24.79 16.26
CA GLY A 168 -11.15 24.23 17.03
C GLY A 168 -10.97 24.93 18.37
N ASP A 169 -10.18 24.34 19.26
CA ASP A 169 -9.94 24.91 20.59
C ASP A 169 -9.27 26.28 20.48
N VAL A 170 -9.99 27.33 20.88
CA VAL A 170 -9.53 28.74 20.93
C VAL A 170 -8.28 28.90 21.82
N ARG A 171 -8.06 27.95 22.73
CA ARG A 171 -6.91 27.93 23.64
C ARG A 171 -5.69 27.26 23.03
N SER A 172 -5.81 26.59 21.88
CA SER A 172 -4.66 26.03 21.17
C SER A 172 -3.66 27.14 20.81
N PRO A 173 -2.37 27.00 21.15
CA PRO A 173 -1.34 27.96 20.73
C PRO A 173 -1.33 28.17 19.20
N ALA A 174 -1.66 27.12 18.45
CA ALA A 174 -1.74 27.13 16.99
C ALA A 174 -2.81 28.09 16.44
N ALA A 175 -3.86 28.41 17.20
CA ALA A 175 -4.91 29.33 16.78
C ALA A 175 -4.50 30.81 16.83
N ARG A 176 -3.34 31.12 17.43
CA ARG A 176 -2.87 32.51 17.65
C ARG A 176 -1.69 32.90 16.76
N LEU A 177 -1.08 31.94 16.08
CA LEU A 177 0.11 32.15 15.26
C LEU A 177 -0.28 32.36 13.78
N PRO A 178 0.43 33.25 13.05
CA PRO A 178 0.31 33.32 11.60
C PRO A 178 0.74 32.01 10.93
N TYR A 179 0.04 31.63 9.86
CA TYR A 179 0.35 30.41 9.10
C TYR A 179 1.09 30.76 7.82
N ARG A 180 2.29 30.20 7.63
CA ARG A 180 3.07 30.34 6.40
C ARG A 180 2.85 29.12 5.52
N PHE A 181 2.42 29.37 4.28
CA PHE A 181 2.22 28.38 3.24
C PHE A 181 3.27 28.56 2.15
N SER A 182 3.78 27.44 1.65
CA SER A 182 4.73 27.35 0.55
C SER A 182 4.19 26.33 -0.46
N PHE A 183 3.75 26.80 -1.62
CA PHE A 183 3.25 25.92 -2.68
C PHE A 183 4.12 26.05 -3.92
N TYR A 184 4.63 24.93 -4.42
CA TYR A 184 5.20 24.83 -5.75
C TYR A 184 4.07 24.57 -6.76
N LEU A 185 4.01 25.39 -7.81
CA LEU A 185 3.10 25.24 -8.94
C LEU A 185 3.90 24.93 -10.20
N ARG A 186 3.35 24.07 -11.06
CA ARG A 186 3.86 23.90 -12.42
C ARG A 186 3.48 25.13 -13.23
N GLU A 187 4.43 25.68 -13.98
CA GLU A 187 4.13 26.74 -14.93
C GLU A 187 3.13 26.19 -15.97
N PRO A 188 2.01 26.89 -16.24
CA PRO A 188 1.09 26.46 -17.28
C PRO A 188 1.86 26.38 -18.60
N PRO A 189 1.68 25.33 -19.41
CA PRO A 189 2.39 25.20 -20.68
C PRO A 189 2.13 26.45 -21.50
N GLN A 190 3.17 27.26 -21.70
CA GLN A 190 3.07 28.48 -22.49
C GLN A 190 2.56 28.04 -23.87
N PRO A 191 1.42 28.57 -24.36
CA PRO A 191 0.96 28.24 -25.70
C PRO A 191 2.12 28.55 -26.64
N PRO A 192 2.50 27.63 -27.55
CA PRO A 192 3.64 27.83 -28.42
C PRO A 192 3.44 29.19 -29.09
N LEU A 193 4.34 30.14 -28.80
CA LEU A 193 4.34 31.43 -29.47
C LEU A 193 4.27 31.11 -30.95
N GLN A 194 3.14 31.43 -31.59
CA GLN A 194 3.00 31.35 -33.03
C GLN A 194 4.10 32.22 -33.59
N GLN A 195 5.22 31.59 -33.93
CA GLN A 195 6.30 32.20 -34.69
C GLN A 195 5.60 32.68 -35.96
N HIS A 196 5.43 33.99 -36.08
CA HIS A 196 4.99 34.65 -37.29
C HIS A 196 6.04 34.32 -38.34
N VAL A 197 5.77 33.29 -39.15
CA VAL A 197 6.62 32.89 -40.27
C VAL A 197 6.25 33.81 -41.43
N ASP A 198 6.70 35.06 -41.38
CA ASP A 198 6.77 35.91 -42.56
C ASP A 198 8.07 35.59 -43.30
N ALA A 199 7.99 34.70 -44.29
CA ALA A 199 8.90 34.65 -45.43
C ALA A 199 8.35 33.69 -46.49
N ALA A 200 7.71 34.27 -47.49
CA ALA A 200 7.69 33.70 -48.82
C ALA A 200 9.14 33.68 -49.34
N GLU A 201 9.64 32.52 -49.77
CA GLU A 201 10.49 32.43 -50.96
C GLU A 201 10.72 30.98 -51.42
N SER A 202 10.64 30.86 -52.73
CA SER A 202 10.82 29.74 -53.64
C SER A 202 11.86 28.67 -53.28
N TYR A 203 11.43 27.41 -53.41
CA TYR A 203 12.27 26.22 -53.54
C TYR A 203 12.89 26.14 -54.96
N THR A 204 14.21 26.00 -55.05
CA THR A 204 14.89 25.29 -56.15
C THR A 204 15.88 24.28 -55.57
N PRO A 205 15.97 23.05 -56.11
CA PRO A 205 16.85 22.02 -55.57
C PRO A 205 18.22 22.06 -56.26
N THR A 206 19.31 22.03 -55.49
CA THR A 206 20.65 21.72 -56.05
C THR A 206 21.44 20.84 -55.08
N ALA A 207 22.15 19.89 -55.68
CA ALA A 207 22.80 18.70 -55.15
C ALA A 207 24.01 18.97 -54.21
N PRO A 208 24.55 17.93 -53.52
CA PRO A 208 25.42 18.10 -52.37
C PRO A 208 26.91 18.20 -52.74
N ALA A 209 27.62 19.14 -52.10
CA ALA A 209 29.07 19.23 -52.16
C ALA A 209 29.72 19.20 -50.75
N ARG A 210 30.88 18.55 -50.72
CA ARG A 210 31.80 18.22 -49.61
C ARG A 210 32.01 19.29 -48.52
N PRO A 211 32.39 18.88 -47.29
CA PRO A 211 32.88 19.79 -46.25
C PRO A 211 34.40 20.02 -46.35
N PRO A 212 34.90 21.24 -46.10
CA PRO A 212 36.30 21.46 -45.76
C PRO A 212 36.52 21.67 -44.25
N LEU A 213 37.74 21.32 -43.86
CA LEU A 213 38.33 21.28 -42.53
C LEU A 213 38.30 22.63 -41.79
N ARG A 214 38.14 22.58 -40.46
CA ARG A 214 38.32 23.71 -39.55
C ARG A 214 39.48 23.43 -38.56
N PRO A 215 40.46 24.35 -38.42
CA PRO A 215 41.53 24.24 -37.43
C PRO A 215 41.18 24.95 -36.08
N PRO A 216 41.97 24.72 -35.01
CA PRO A 216 41.60 25.04 -33.63
C PRO A 216 42.01 26.47 -33.19
N PRO A 217 41.39 27.04 -32.14
CA PRO A 217 41.92 28.24 -31.50
C PRO A 217 42.76 27.92 -30.25
N SER A 218 43.93 28.56 -30.21
CA SER A 218 44.88 28.62 -29.10
C SER A 218 44.46 29.62 -28.01
N ALA A 219 44.97 29.37 -26.81
CA ALA A 219 44.72 30.10 -25.57
C ALA A 219 45.50 31.43 -25.43
N THR A 220 44.98 32.37 -24.61
CA THR A 220 45.75 33.21 -23.65
C THR A 220 44.85 34.01 -22.68
N ARG A 221 44.90 33.67 -21.37
CA ARG A 221 45.13 34.45 -20.10
C ARG A 221 45.05 36.02 -20.09
N PRO A 222 45.16 36.72 -18.92
CA PRO A 222 44.47 36.65 -17.59
C PRO A 222 44.18 38.06 -16.94
N ALA A 223 43.60 38.10 -15.72
CA ALA A 223 43.69 39.13 -14.61
C ALA A 223 42.32 39.25 -13.89
N ALA A 224 42.10 39.14 -12.56
CA ALA A 224 42.72 39.57 -11.29
C ALA A 224 42.06 40.84 -10.68
N ALA A 225 41.66 40.71 -9.39
CA ALA A 225 41.28 41.73 -8.38
C ALA A 225 39.90 42.41 -8.50
N ALA A 226 39.26 42.96 -7.47
CA ALA A 226 39.18 42.79 -6.01
C ALA A 226 38.08 43.77 -5.52
N ALA A 227 37.37 43.42 -4.44
CA ALA A 227 36.70 44.25 -3.42
C ALA A 227 35.89 45.53 -3.79
N ALA A 228 34.65 45.63 -3.29
CA ALA A 228 34.24 46.51 -2.17
C ALA A 228 32.72 46.74 -2.12
N ALA A 229 32.23 46.95 -0.90
CA ALA A 229 30.84 47.10 -0.49
C ALA A 229 30.29 48.51 -0.70
N THR A 230 28.96 48.62 -0.85
CA THR A 230 28.19 49.80 -0.40
C THR A 230 26.78 49.40 0.03
N SER A 231 26.43 49.85 1.22
CA SER A 231 25.14 49.89 1.88
C SER A 231 24.18 50.88 1.22
N GLY A 232 22.89 50.53 1.16
CA GLY A 232 21.79 51.42 0.78
C GLY A 232 20.46 50.89 1.33
N ASP A 233 19.89 51.66 2.24
CA ASP A 233 18.62 51.47 2.94
C ASP A 233 17.42 51.85 2.05
N GLY A 234 16.27 51.16 2.19
CA GLY A 234 15.04 51.47 1.44
C GLY A 234 14.07 50.29 1.33
N GLY A 235 13.04 50.27 2.19
CA GLY A 235 12.03 49.20 2.28
C GLY A 235 11.16 49.05 1.02
N THR A 236 11.23 47.88 0.39
CA THR A 236 10.26 47.32 -0.57
C THR A 236 10.36 45.78 -0.53
N ALA A 237 9.29 45.09 -0.93
CA ALA A 237 9.08 43.64 -0.76
C ALA A 237 10.33 42.79 -1.05
N SER A 238 10.84 42.12 -0.01
CA SER A 238 12.02 41.25 -0.08
C SER A 238 11.67 39.93 -0.78
N SER A 239 11.97 39.87 -2.08
CA SER A 239 12.15 38.63 -2.83
C SER A 239 13.48 38.00 -2.39
N ALA A 240 13.44 37.11 -1.41
CA ALA A 240 14.58 36.30 -1.00
C ALA A 240 14.88 35.27 -2.10
N ALA A 241 16.16 35.17 -2.50
CA ALA A 241 16.67 34.29 -3.55
C ALA A 241 16.04 32.88 -3.49
N ALA A 242 15.03 32.67 -4.34
CA ALA A 242 14.38 31.39 -4.51
C ALA A 242 15.36 30.47 -5.23
N THR A 243 15.62 29.29 -4.66
CA THR A 243 16.23 28.19 -5.40
C THR A 243 15.26 27.82 -6.51
N GLU A 244 15.44 28.39 -7.69
CA GLU A 244 14.61 28.09 -8.86
C GLU A 244 14.84 26.63 -9.25
N VAL A 245 13.87 25.78 -8.92
CA VAL A 245 13.83 24.43 -9.46
C VAL A 245 13.20 24.56 -10.84
N ALA A 246 13.98 24.23 -11.88
CA ALA A 246 13.62 24.47 -13.28
C ALA A 246 12.16 24.04 -13.58
N GLY A 247 11.34 25.01 -14.04
CA GLY A 247 9.95 24.81 -14.47
C GLY A 247 8.89 24.83 -13.37
N LEU A 248 9.25 25.12 -12.10
CA LEU A 248 8.29 25.33 -11.02
C LEU A 248 8.37 26.75 -10.45
N HIS A 249 7.21 27.31 -10.13
CA HIS A 249 7.07 28.58 -9.43
C HIS A 249 6.69 28.36 -7.97
N LEU A 250 7.48 28.89 -7.03
CA LEU A 250 7.21 28.82 -5.59
C LEU A 250 6.37 30.02 -5.13
N VAL A 251 5.15 29.77 -4.68
CA VAL A 251 4.28 30.74 -4.01
C VAL A 251 4.45 30.63 -2.51
N GLN A 252 4.92 31.70 -1.87
CA GLN A 252 4.93 31.81 -0.41
C GLN A 252 3.92 32.86 0.06
N ILE A 253 3.05 32.48 0.98
CA ILE A 253 2.08 33.39 1.57
C ILE A 253 1.94 33.15 3.06
N THR A 254 1.85 34.23 3.84
CA THR A 254 1.51 34.16 5.26
C THR A 254 0.08 34.65 5.46
N LEU A 255 -0.77 33.79 6.02
CA LEU A 255 -2.14 34.12 6.41
C LEU A 255 -2.18 34.52 7.90
N PRO A 256 -3.05 35.47 8.27
CA PRO A 256 -3.30 35.78 9.68
C PRO A 256 -3.89 34.55 10.40
N PRO A 257 -3.87 34.50 11.74
CA PRO A 257 -4.52 33.42 12.48
C PRO A 257 -5.99 33.27 12.10
N PRO A 258 -6.54 32.04 12.02
CA PRO A 258 -7.91 31.82 11.57
C PRO A 258 -8.91 32.40 12.57
N ALA A 259 -9.87 33.18 12.09
CA ALA A 259 -11.02 33.58 12.90
C ALA A 259 -11.93 32.35 13.09
N ILE A 260 -12.20 32.01 14.36
CA ILE A 260 -12.94 30.83 14.76
C ILE A 260 -14.44 31.13 14.64
N SER A 261 -15.13 30.38 13.79
CA SER A 261 -16.59 30.42 13.73
C SER A 261 -17.19 29.80 15.00
N PRO A 262 -18.36 30.28 15.47
CA PRO A 262 -19.05 29.66 16.59
C PRO A 262 -19.34 28.18 16.27
N ALA A 263 -19.27 27.32 17.29
CA ALA A 263 -19.47 25.88 17.14
C ALA A 263 -20.81 25.59 16.44
N GLY A 264 -20.75 24.82 15.34
CA GLY A 264 -21.93 24.48 14.53
C GLY A 264 -22.25 25.44 13.38
N ALA A 265 -21.51 26.55 13.22
CA ALA A 265 -21.64 27.38 12.04
C ALA A 265 -21.20 26.62 10.78
N LYS A 266 -22.09 26.54 9.78
CA LYS A 266 -21.78 25.94 8.47
C LYS A 266 -20.76 26.76 7.68
N GLU A 267 -20.69 28.06 7.94
CA GLU A 267 -19.81 28.99 7.24
C GLU A 267 -18.55 29.37 8.04
N LEU A 268 -17.45 29.54 7.30
CA LEU A 268 -16.20 30.11 7.84
C LEU A 268 -16.40 31.60 8.13
N ALA A 269 -15.81 32.10 9.22
CA ALA A 269 -15.82 33.51 9.55
C ALA A 269 -15.27 34.37 8.39
N ALA A 270 -15.84 35.56 8.17
CA ALA A 270 -15.48 36.44 7.06
C ALA A 270 -13.96 36.74 6.97
N PRO A 271 -13.21 36.97 8.07
CA PRO A 271 -11.76 37.17 8.00
C PRO A 271 -11.02 35.95 7.46
N THR A 272 -11.41 34.73 7.88
CA THR A 272 -10.82 33.48 7.40
C THR A 272 -11.10 33.27 5.91
N ARG A 273 -12.33 33.55 5.46
CA ARG A 273 -12.67 33.50 4.02
C ARG A 273 -11.81 34.46 3.21
N LYS A 274 -11.64 35.70 3.68
CA LYS A 274 -10.78 36.71 3.03
C LYS A 274 -9.31 36.25 2.94
N ALA A 275 -8.81 35.58 3.99
CA ALA A 275 -7.46 35.01 3.99
C ALA A 275 -7.31 33.87 2.96
N LEU A 276 -8.30 32.97 2.86
CA LEU A 276 -8.29 31.89 1.86
C LEU A 276 -8.39 32.44 0.42
N VAL A 277 -9.19 33.49 0.19
CA VAL A 277 -9.25 34.19 -1.09
C VAL A 277 -7.88 34.78 -1.45
N LYS A 278 -7.15 35.33 -0.47
CA LYS A 278 -5.80 35.85 -0.68
C LYS A 278 -4.80 34.75 -1.05
N LEU A 279 -4.90 33.57 -0.41
CA LEU A 279 -4.11 32.39 -0.76
C LEU A 279 -4.38 31.95 -2.20
N LEU A 280 -5.65 31.86 -2.60
CA LEU A 280 -6.04 31.45 -3.94
C LEU A 280 -5.56 32.45 -5.00
N ALA A 281 -5.70 33.75 -4.72
CA ALA A 281 -5.19 34.81 -5.59
C ALA A 281 -3.65 34.72 -5.76
N ALA A 282 -2.91 34.45 -4.67
CA ALA A 282 -1.46 34.25 -4.74
C ALA A 282 -1.05 33.02 -5.57
N CYS A 283 -1.94 32.04 -5.70
CA CYS A 283 -1.75 30.86 -6.55
C CYS A 283 -2.31 31.04 -7.97
N GLY A 284 -2.70 32.26 -8.37
CA GLY A 284 -3.24 32.54 -9.70
C GLY A 284 -4.70 32.12 -9.93
N LEU A 285 -5.46 31.86 -8.85
CA LEU A 285 -6.86 31.45 -8.93
C LEU A 285 -7.77 32.61 -8.53
N ALA A 286 -8.48 33.19 -9.50
CA ALA A 286 -9.45 34.26 -9.27
C ALA A 286 -10.70 33.71 -8.56
N THR A 287 -11.14 34.37 -7.48
CA THR A 287 -12.35 33.99 -6.72
C THR A 287 -13.19 35.19 -6.34
N SER A 288 -14.50 34.96 -6.19
CA SER A 288 -15.46 36.01 -5.82
C SER A 288 -15.44 36.07 -4.31
N GLY A 289 -14.56 36.92 -3.77
CA GLY A 289 -14.55 37.22 -2.33
C GLY A 289 -15.83 37.89 -1.83
N ARG A 290 -16.82 38.12 -2.70
CA ARG A 290 -18.10 38.75 -2.39
C ARG A 290 -19.06 37.72 -1.77
N GLY A 291 -18.79 37.34 -0.52
CA GLY A 291 -19.84 36.77 0.33
C GLY A 291 -20.92 37.84 0.50
N GLY A 292 -22.15 37.52 0.12
CA GLY A 292 -23.33 38.40 0.19
C GLY A 292 -23.73 38.76 1.61
N GLY A 293 -22.89 39.55 2.30
CA GLY A 293 -23.08 40.06 3.65
C GLY A 293 -23.13 41.59 3.67
N GLY A 294 -24.01 42.15 2.85
CA GLY A 294 -24.51 43.53 2.93
C GLY A 294 -25.87 43.48 2.24
N GLY A 295 -26.97 43.45 2.97
CA GLY A 295 -27.40 44.58 3.76
C GLY A 295 -28.08 45.60 2.84
N GLY A 296 -29.16 45.17 2.19
CA GLY A 296 -29.98 45.96 1.26
C GLY A 296 -31.15 45.10 0.81
N GLY A 297 -32.31 45.29 1.44
CA GLY A 297 -33.51 44.49 1.23
C GLY A 297 -34.06 44.61 -0.19
N GLY A 298 -34.65 43.51 -0.67
CA GLY A 298 -35.34 43.43 -1.95
C GLY A 298 -35.67 41.97 -2.29
N ALA A 299 -36.81 41.50 -1.81
CA ALA A 299 -37.52 40.33 -2.35
C ALA A 299 -38.60 40.85 -3.32
N ALA A 300 -39.09 40.16 -4.34
CA ALA A 300 -38.75 38.95 -5.08
C ALA A 300 -39.62 39.05 -6.35
N ASP A 301 -39.19 38.49 -7.48
CA ASP A 301 -40.13 38.10 -8.52
C ASP A 301 -39.90 36.62 -8.86
N GLY A 302 -41.02 35.91 -8.97
CA GLY A 302 -41.12 34.47 -8.92
C GLY A 302 -40.81 33.82 -10.26
N GLY A 303 -39.82 32.94 -10.25
CA GLY A 303 -39.63 31.88 -11.24
C GLY A 303 -39.56 30.56 -10.50
N ARG A 304 -40.65 29.80 -10.58
CA ARG A 304 -40.79 28.46 -10.00
C ARG A 304 -40.09 27.48 -10.93
N GLU A 305 -38.81 27.21 -10.68
CA GLU A 305 -38.12 26.04 -11.21
C GLU A 305 -37.89 25.10 -10.01
N GLU A 306 -38.65 24.01 -10.01
CA GLU A 306 -38.47 22.85 -9.16
C GLU A 306 -37.24 22.09 -9.67
N ASP A 307 -36.04 22.61 -9.40
CA ASP A 307 -34.82 21.82 -9.47
C ASP A 307 -34.56 21.23 -8.07
N GLU A 308 -34.98 19.97 -7.92
CA GLU A 308 -34.54 19.05 -6.89
C GLU A 308 -33.02 18.82 -7.01
N ASP A 309 -32.22 19.76 -6.50
CA ASP A 309 -30.82 19.52 -6.16
C ASP A 309 -30.63 19.83 -4.68
N ASP A 310 -31.27 19.00 -3.84
CA ASP A 310 -31.23 18.99 -2.37
C ASP A 310 -29.85 18.51 -1.83
N GLY A 311 -28.78 18.94 -2.50
CA GLY A 311 -27.41 18.82 -2.04
C GLY A 311 -27.12 19.93 -1.03
N GLY A 312 -27.72 19.86 0.16
CA GLY A 312 -27.43 20.78 1.26
C GLY A 312 -25.92 21.01 1.42
N PRO A 313 -25.46 22.21 1.85
CA PRO A 313 -24.05 22.62 1.78
C PRO A 313 -23.15 21.62 2.51
N LEU A 314 -22.56 20.71 1.72
CA LEU A 314 -21.65 19.70 2.21
C LEU A 314 -20.47 20.41 2.87
N SER A 315 -20.28 20.13 4.16
CA SER A 315 -19.16 20.62 4.94
C SER A 315 -17.86 20.37 4.19
N LEU A 316 -17.01 21.39 4.02
CA LEU A 316 -15.68 21.28 3.41
C LEU A 316 -14.84 20.11 3.98
N ALA A 317 -15.08 19.69 5.23
CA ALA A 317 -14.46 18.53 5.88
C ALA A 317 -15.00 17.18 5.40
N ALA A 318 -16.28 17.09 5.04
CA ALA A 318 -16.85 15.93 4.35
C ALA A 318 -16.47 15.91 2.86
N PHE A 319 -16.29 17.10 2.28
CA PHE A 319 -15.97 17.29 0.87
C PHE A 319 -14.51 17.01 0.52
N LEU A 320 -13.53 17.30 1.40
CA LEU A 320 -12.11 17.04 1.09
C LEU A 320 -11.83 15.54 0.83
N PRO A 321 -12.30 14.58 1.65
CA PRO A 321 -12.19 13.15 1.34
C PRO A 321 -12.82 12.78 -0.01
N GLU A 322 -13.99 13.33 -0.32
CA GLU A 322 -14.72 13.07 -1.57
C GLU A 322 -14.03 13.67 -2.80
N ALA A 323 -13.47 14.87 -2.68
CA ALA A 323 -12.71 15.55 -3.73
C ALA A 323 -11.38 14.85 -4.01
N VAL A 324 -10.72 14.38 -2.96
CA VAL A 324 -9.51 13.54 -3.05
C VAL A 324 -9.83 12.22 -3.73
N GLU A 325 -10.98 11.62 -3.42
CA GLU A 325 -11.42 10.37 -4.06
C GLU A 325 -11.81 10.58 -5.53
N ALA A 326 -12.52 11.65 -5.87
CA ALA A 326 -12.83 12.00 -7.25
C ALA A 326 -11.56 12.35 -8.06
N LEU A 327 -10.58 13.01 -7.45
CA LEU A 327 -9.29 13.27 -8.08
C LEU A 327 -8.50 11.97 -8.28
N ARG A 328 -8.48 11.09 -7.27
CA ARG A 328 -7.91 9.76 -7.39
C ARG A 328 -8.59 8.94 -8.47
N GLN A 329 -9.90 9.07 -8.68
CA GLN A 329 -10.62 8.38 -9.75
C GLN A 329 -10.22 8.93 -11.14
N VAL A 330 -10.04 10.24 -11.28
CA VAL A 330 -9.58 10.86 -12.54
C VAL A 330 -8.10 10.56 -12.81
N GLU A 331 -7.26 10.53 -11.77
CA GLU A 331 -5.86 10.08 -11.85
C GLU A 331 -5.76 8.57 -12.09
N ALA A 332 -6.62 7.76 -11.50
CA ALA A 332 -6.74 6.31 -11.75
C ALA A 332 -7.11 6.01 -13.20
N ALA A 333 -7.92 6.87 -13.82
CA ALA A 333 -8.29 6.77 -15.22
C ALA A 333 -7.17 7.25 -16.18
N SER A 334 -6.27 8.13 -15.72
CA SER A 334 -5.20 8.72 -16.54
C SER A 334 -3.79 8.18 -16.24
N THR A 335 -3.62 7.38 -15.18
CA THR A 335 -2.31 6.83 -14.80
C THR A 335 -1.92 5.68 -15.71
N SER A 336 -0.89 5.93 -16.52
CA SER A 336 -0.23 4.94 -17.37
C SER A 336 0.48 3.84 -16.59
N ASP A 337 0.69 4.00 -15.27
CA ASP A 337 1.35 3.02 -14.41
C ASP A 337 0.41 1.83 -14.10
N PRO A 338 0.68 0.62 -14.62
CA PRO A 338 -0.14 -0.55 -14.35
C PRO A 338 -0.17 -0.94 -12.87
N ALA A 339 0.84 -0.61 -12.07
CA ALA A 339 0.85 -0.95 -10.64
C ALA A 339 -0.23 -0.18 -9.86
N VAL A 340 -0.38 1.12 -10.15
CA VAL A 340 -1.44 1.96 -9.58
C VAL A 340 -2.82 1.43 -10.01
N ARG A 341 -2.97 1.05 -11.30
CA ARG A 341 -4.21 0.45 -11.81
C ARG A 341 -4.57 -0.86 -11.10
N VAL A 342 -3.60 -1.74 -10.81
CA VAL A 342 -3.84 -2.96 -10.01
C VAL A 342 -4.39 -2.62 -8.63
N ALA A 343 -3.81 -1.62 -7.94
CA ALA A 343 -4.26 -1.20 -6.62
C ALA A 343 -5.70 -0.64 -6.68
N ASN A 344 -6.00 0.19 -7.68
CA ASN A 344 -7.32 0.79 -7.87
C ASN A 344 -8.39 -0.25 -8.18
N LEU A 345 -8.11 -1.21 -9.09
CA LEU A 345 -9.05 -2.29 -9.42
C LEU A 345 -9.32 -3.18 -8.20
N ARG A 346 -8.30 -3.53 -7.41
CA ARG A 346 -8.50 -4.27 -6.15
C ARG A 346 -9.34 -3.49 -5.14
N GLY A 347 -9.10 -2.18 -5.03
CA GLY A 347 -9.88 -1.27 -4.21
C GLY A 347 -11.35 -1.24 -4.64
N ALA A 348 -11.61 -1.09 -5.94
CA ALA A 348 -12.95 -1.10 -6.51
C ALA A 348 -13.69 -2.42 -6.25
N MET A 349 -13.03 -3.57 -6.46
CA MET A 349 -13.61 -4.88 -6.14
C MET A 349 -13.98 -5.03 -4.66
N ARG A 350 -13.12 -4.51 -3.77
CA ARG A 350 -13.38 -4.52 -2.33
C ARG A 350 -14.52 -3.57 -1.93
N LEU A 351 -14.62 -2.40 -2.54
CA LEU A 351 -15.65 -1.42 -2.19
C LEU A 351 -17.02 -1.81 -2.74
N ARG A 352 -17.09 -2.20 -4.02
CA ARG A 352 -18.36 -2.50 -4.71
C ARG A 352 -18.90 -3.89 -4.40
N HIS A 353 -18.04 -4.91 -4.46
CA HIS A 353 -18.47 -6.31 -4.29
C HIS A 353 -18.08 -6.90 -2.94
N GLN A 354 -17.31 -6.17 -2.12
CA GLN A 354 -16.76 -6.68 -0.86
C GLN A 354 -15.95 -7.96 -1.03
N VAL A 355 -15.30 -8.10 -2.19
CA VAL A 355 -14.44 -9.23 -2.55
C VAL A 355 -12.98 -8.80 -2.41
N MET A 356 -12.18 -9.60 -1.71
CA MET A 356 -10.73 -9.44 -1.70
C MET A 356 -10.13 -10.22 -2.87
N VAL A 357 -9.11 -9.67 -3.54
CA VAL A 357 -8.45 -10.32 -4.66
C VAL A 357 -6.93 -10.32 -4.47
N SER A 358 -6.30 -11.48 -4.66
CA SER A 358 -4.84 -11.62 -4.66
C SER A 358 -4.36 -12.49 -5.83
N PHE A 359 -3.05 -12.47 -6.08
CA PHE A 359 -2.41 -13.34 -7.07
C PHE A 359 -1.54 -14.36 -6.35
N ALA A 360 -1.62 -15.63 -6.77
CA ALA A 360 -0.75 -16.68 -6.25
C ALA A 360 0.71 -16.41 -6.63
N ASP A 361 0.96 -16.00 -7.88
CA ASP A 361 2.27 -15.55 -8.32
C ASP A 361 2.42 -14.02 -8.20
N LYS A 362 3.16 -13.60 -7.16
CA LYS A 362 3.49 -12.19 -6.93
C LYS A 362 4.40 -11.59 -8.00
N ARG A 363 5.00 -12.41 -8.88
CA ARG A 363 5.90 -11.97 -9.95
C ARG A 363 5.19 -11.69 -11.27
N LEU A 364 3.87 -11.90 -11.34
CA LEU A 364 3.09 -11.55 -12.53
C LEU A 364 3.32 -10.08 -12.91
N PRO A 365 3.63 -9.76 -14.17
CA PRO A 365 3.77 -8.37 -14.61
C PRO A 365 2.49 -7.58 -14.31
N ALA A 366 2.63 -6.32 -13.87
CA ALA A 366 1.49 -5.51 -13.47
C ALA A 366 0.44 -5.35 -14.60
N ARG A 367 0.87 -5.29 -15.88
CA ARG A 367 -0.04 -5.28 -17.04
C ARG A 367 -0.92 -6.54 -17.11
N SER A 368 -0.32 -7.71 -16.90
CA SER A 368 -1.05 -8.98 -16.86
C SER A 368 -2.01 -9.04 -15.67
N GLN A 369 -1.59 -8.52 -14.51
CA GLN A 369 -2.45 -8.39 -13.33
C GLN A 369 -3.67 -7.50 -13.60
N VAL A 370 -3.49 -6.35 -14.28
CA VAL A 370 -4.61 -5.47 -14.67
C VAL A 370 -5.60 -6.22 -15.57
N ALA A 371 -5.13 -6.88 -16.63
CA ALA A 371 -6.00 -7.61 -17.55
C ALA A 371 -6.82 -8.71 -16.84
N LEU A 372 -6.21 -9.43 -15.90
CA LEU A 372 -6.88 -10.45 -15.10
C LEU A 372 -7.91 -9.85 -14.12
N LEU A 373 -7.64 -8.69 -13.54
CA LEU A 373 -8.57 -7.99 -12.65
C LEU A 373 -9.76 -7.39 -13.41
N GLU A 374 -9.54 -6.80 -14.57
CA GLU A 374 -10.61 -6.30 -15.44
C GLU A 374 -11.53 -7.44 -15.88
N ARG A 375 -10.94 -8.58 -16.24
CA ARG A 375 -11.70 -9.79 -16.55
C ARG A 375 -12.51 -10.28 -15.35
N LEU A 376 -11.88 -10.37 -14.17
CA LEU A 376 -12.58 -10.76 -12.96
C LEU A 376 -13.75 -9.82 -12.65
N ALA A 377 -13.55 -8.50 -12.81
CA ALA A 377 -14.59 -7.51 -12.59
C ALA A 377 -15.80 -7.74 -13.53
N ARG A 378 -15.57 -8.01 -14.82
CA ARG A 378 -16.64 -8.36 -15.78
C ARG A 378 -17.40 -9.61 -15.35
N VAL A 379 -16.68 -10.68 -14.97
CA VAL A 379 -17.30 -11.93 -14.53
C VAL A 379 -18.12 -11.70 -13.25
N VAL A 380 -17.57 -11.00 -12.26
CA VAL A 380 -18.24 -10.71 -10.98
C VAL A 380 -19.47 -9.83 -11.18
N ASP A 381 -19.40 -8.81 -12.05
CA ASP A 381 -20.56 -7.99 -12.41
C ASP A 381 -21.65 -8.83 -13.08
N GLY A 382 -21.27 -9.77 -13.94
CA GLY A 382 -22.19 -10.68 -14.61
C GLY A 382 -22.95 -11.63 -13.66
N VAL A 383 -22.33 -12.05 -12.55
CA VAL A 383 -22.93 -12.97 -11.58
C VAL A 383 -23.51 -12.28 -10.34
N ALA A 384 -23.36 -10.97 -10.19
CA ALA A 384 -23.74 -10.23 -8.98
C ALA A 384 -25.24 -10.34 -8.62
N GLY A 385 -26.10 -10.65 -9.59
CA GLY A 385 -27.53 -10.90 -9.37
C GLY A 385 -27.88 -12.33 -8.96
N GLU A 386 -26.98 -13.29 -9.22
CA GLU A 386 -27.21 -14.71 -8.95
C GLU A 386 -26.53 -15.16 -7.65
N VAL A 387 -25.33 -14.63 -7.37
CA VAL A 387 -24.46 -15.12 -6.30
C VAL A 387 -23.86 -13.98 -5.47
N GLN A 388 -24.03 -14.08 -4.15
CA GLN A 388 -23.50 -13.09 -3.19
C GLN A 388 -22.06 -13.42 -2.77
N LEU A 389 -21.09 -12.95 -3.57
CA LEU A 389 -19.65 -13.12 -3.31
C LEU A 389 -19.11 -12.27 -2.15
N GLN A 390 -19.96 -11.50 -1.46
CA GLN A 390 -19.57 -10.63 -0.36
C GLN A 390 -18.73 -11.35 0.69
N GLY A 391 -17.60 -10.74 1.03
CA GLY A 391 -16.68 -11.26 2.02
C GLY A 391 -15.77 -12.37 1.53
N CYS A 392 -15.89 -12.87 0.29
CA CYS A 392 -15.02 -13.91 -0.28
C CYS A 392 -13.60 -13.39 -0.58
N HIS A 393 -12.63 -14.30 -0.65
CA HIS A 393 -11.27 -14.00 -1.09
C HIS A 393 -10.98 -14.84 -2.34
N ILE A 394 -10.74 -14.16 -3.46
CA ILE A 394 -10.44 -14.77 -4.75
C ILE A 394 -8.93 -14.69 -4.99
N VAL A 395 -8.31 -15.82 -5.33
CA VAL A 395 -6.90 -15.93 -5.70
C VAL A 395 -6.78 -16.29 -7.16
N ILE A 396 -6.11 -15.46 -7.94
CA ILE A 396 -5.83 -15.75 -9.34
C ILE A 396 -4.46 -16.44 -9.43
N GLY A 397 -4.42 -17.68 -9.90
CA GLY A 397 -3.26 -18.57 -9.84
C GLY A 397 -3.23 -19.63 -10.93
N ASP A 398 -2.77 -20.83 -10.60
CA ASP A 398 -2.63 -21.97 -11.53
C ASP A 398 -3.75 -23.01 -11.41
N ARG A 399 -4.66 -22.85 -10.45
CA ARG A 399 -5.68 -23.83 -10.09
C ARG A 399 -7.07 -23.23 -10.13
N LEU A 400 -8.04 -24.05 -10.54
CA LEU A 400 -9.47 -23.80 -10.36
C LEU A 400 -9.96 -24.61 -9.17
N GLY A 401 -10.65 -23.99 -8.22
CA GLY A 401 -11.23 -24.70 -7.08
C GLY A 401 -11.22 -23.91 -5.77
N LEU A 402 -11.46 -24.60 -4.67
CA LEU A 402 -11.48 -24.03 -3.32
C LEU A 402 -10.25 -24.51 -2.56
N ASP A 403 -9.50 -23.58 -1.97
CA ASP A 403 -8.27 -23.89 -1.23
C ASP A 403 -8.54 -24.30 0.23
N ARG A 404 -7.53 -24.76 0.98
CA ARG A 404 -7.74 -25.16 2.38
C ARG A 404 -8.11 -23.99 3.31
N LEU A 405 -7.89 -22.74 2.87
CA LEU A 405 -8.21 -21.54 3.63
C LEU A 405 -9.62 -21.00 3.36
N GLY A 406 -10.40 -21.63 2.48
CA GLY A 406 -11.68 -21.08 2.05
C GLY A 406 -11.51 -19.91 1.06
N GLN A 407 -10.51 -19.97 0.19
CA GLN A 407 -10.28 -19.03 -0.89
C GLN A 407 -10.69 -19.65 -2.22
N LEU A 408 -11.35 -18.85 -3.06
CA LEU A 408 -11.77 -19.24 -4.41
C LEU A 408 -10.59 -19.04 -5.35
N CYS A 409 -10.05 -20.13 -5.90
CA CYS A 409 -8.91 -20.11 -6.80
C CYS A 409 -9.39 -20.12 -8.26
N LEU A 410 -8.89 -19.16 -9.04
CA LEU A 410 -9.17 -19.03 -10.47
C LEU A 410 -7.87 -19.17 -11.28
N PRO A 411 -7.84 -19.97 -12.35
CA PRO A 411 -6.65 -20.15 -13.17
C PRO A 411 -6.42 -18.91 -14.05
N ALA A 412 -5.23 -18.32 -13.96
CA ALA A 412 -4.78 -17.17 -14.74
C ALA A 412 -4.56 -17.51 -16.23
N ALA A 413 -4.25 -18.77 -16.53
CA ALA A 413 -3.94 -19.25 -17.88
C ALA A 413 -5.18 -19.60 -18.71
N ASP A 414 -6.33 -19.83 -18.06
CA ASP A 414 -7.58 -20.15 -18.73
C ASP A 414 -8.11 -18.89 -19.43
N PRO A 415 -8.32 -18.86 -20.76
CA PRO A 415 -8.76 -17.67 -21.46
C PRO A 415 -10.27 -17.39 -21.35
N GLU A 416 -11.10 -18.36 -20.94
CA GLU A 416 -12.56 -18.27 -21.10
C GLU A 416 -13.28 -17.70 -19.86
N ASP A 417 -14.05 -16.62 -20.03
CA ASP A 417 -14.86 -16.03 -18.94
C ASP A 417 -15.91 -17.04 -18.41
N ALA A 418 -16.42 -17.92 -19.29
CA ALA A 418 -17.43 -18.93 -18.98
C ALA A 418 -16.98 -19.90 -17.87
N THR A 419 -15.71 -20.30 -17.85
CA THR A 419 -15.18 -21.18 -16.80
C THR A 419 -15.21 -20.52 -15.43
N TRP A 420 -14.82 -19.24 -15.35
CA TRP A 420 -14.84 -18.48 -14.10
C TRP A 420 -16.28 -18.22 -13.63
N THR A 421 -17.16 -17.87 -14.55
CA THR A 421 -18.59 -17.70 -14.27
C THR A 421 -19.19 -18.98 -13.71
N SER A 422 -19.05 -20.11 -14.41
CA SER A 422 -19.59 -21.40 -13.99
C SER A 422 -19.05 -21.85 -12.63
N PHE A 423 -17.77 -21.62 -12.36
CA PHE A 423 -17.20 -21.94 -11.06
C PHE A 423 -17.74 -21.04 -9.94
N LEU A 424 -17.81 -19.72 -10.16
CA LEU A 424 -18.29 -18.79 -9.14
C LEU A 424 -19.79 -18.97 -8.86
N THR A 425 -20.59 -19.33 -9.87
CA THR A 425 -22.02 -19.61 -9.67
C THR A 425 -22.27 -20.98 -9.04
N GLY A 426 -21.43 -21.96 -9.33
CA GLY A 426 -21.52 -23.32 -8.77
C GLY A 426 -20.85 -23.51 -7.40
N ALA A 427 -20.10 -22.54 -6.90
CA ALA A 427 -19.38 -22.65 -5.64
C ALA A 427 -20.33 -22.59 -4.42
N ASP A 428 -20.18 -23.54 -3.48
CA ASP A 428 -20.85 -23.49 -2.19
C ASP A 428 -20.24 -22.39 -1.30
N LEU A 429 -20.84 -21.20 -1.34
CA LEU A 429 -20.36 -20.05 -0.58
C LEU A 429 -20.57 -20.18 0.93
N ASP A 430 -21.52 -20.98 1.38
CA ASP A 430 -21.71 -21.20 2.82
C ASP A 430 -20.61 -22.09 3.37
N PHE A 431 -20.20 -23.12 2.62
CA PHE A 431 -18.99 -23.89 2.92
C PHE A 431 -17.74 -22.99 2.93
N VAL A 432 -17.57 -22.09 1.94
CA VAL A 432 -16.46 -21.12 1.91
C VAL A 432 -16.42 -20.26 3.17
N ARG A 433 -17.56 -19.67 3.57
CA ARG A 433 -17.68 -18.82 4.76
C ARG A 433 -17.39 -19.60 6.04
N GLN A 434 -17.94 -20.81 6.16
CA GLN A 434 -17.71 -21.68 7.31
C GLN A 434 -16.23 -22.09 7.41
N GLN A 435 -15.60 -22.43 6.29
CA GLN A 435 -14.18 -22.78 6.24
C GLN A 435 -13.30 -21.61 6.69
N ARG A 436 -13.60 -20.39 6.25
CA ARG A 436 -12.87 -19.20 6.70
C ARG A 436 -13.07 -18.90 8.19
N LYS A 437 -14.28 -19.12 8.71
CA LYS A 437 -14.57 -19.00 10.14
C LYS A 437 -13.74 -20.00 10.95
N ASN A 438 -13.62 -21.24 10.47
CA ASN A 438 -12.79 -22.28 11.08
C ASN A 438 -11.31 -21.90 11.08
N VAL A 439 -10.79 -21.42 9.94
CA VAL A 439 -9.40 -20.94 9.82
C VAL A 439 -9.14 -19.78 10.78
N GLN A 440 -10.05 -18.80 10.86
CA GLN A 440 -9.89 -17.67 11.79
C GLN A 440 -9.92 -18.12 13.25
N ALA A 441 -10.83 -19.03 13.62
CA ALA A 441 -10.88 -19.58 14.97
C ALA A 441 -9.57 -20.29 15.33
N LEU A 442 -8.98 -21.02 14.39
CA LEU A 442 -7.70 -21.68 14.58
C LEU A 442 -6.54 -20.68 14.72
N ARG A 443 -6.49 -19.61 13.91
CA ARG A 443 -5.47 -18.54 14.07
C ARG A 443 -5.58 -17.82 15.42
N ASN A 444 -6.81 -17.65 15.93
CA ASN A 444 -7.02 -17.12 17.27
C ASN A 444 -6.48 -18.09 18.33
N LEU A 445 -6.71 -19.40 18.16
CA LEU A 445 -6.16 -20.43 19.04
C LEU A 445 -4.62 -20.45 19.01
N GLU A 446 -4.00 -20.38 17.84
CA GLU A 446 -2.53 -20.26 17.70
C GLU A 446 -1.98 -19.08 18.50
N THR A 447 -2.63 -17.92 18.40
CA THR A 447 -2.23 -16.70 19.12
C THR A 447 -2.39 -16.86 20.64
N GLN A 448 -3.48 -17.48 21.09
CA GLN A 448 -3.72 -17.77 22.50
C GLN A 448 -2.67 -18.74 23.06
N VAL A 449 -2.39 -19.83 22.33
CA VAL A 449 -1.37 -20.82 22.71
C VAL A 449 0.02 -20.19 22.75
N ALA A 450 0.40 -19.40 21.74
CA ALA A 450 1.69 -18.71 21.71
C ALA A 450 1.90 -17.85 22.97
N ARG A 451 0.88 -17.05 23.32
CA ARG A 451 0.90 -16.21 24.53
C ARG A 451 0.97 -17.05 25.81
N ALA A 452 0.17 -18.11 25.92
CA ALA A 452 0.12 -18.96 27.11
C ALA A 452 1.43 -19.71 27.35
N VAL A 453 2.04 -20.24 26.27
CA VAL A 453 3.32 -20.95 26.30
C VAL A 453 4.50 -19.99 26.49
N GLY A 454 4.35 -18.69 26.17
CA GLY A 454 5.42 -17.71 26.29
C GLY A 454 6.41 -17.73 25.12
N VAL A 455 5.90 -17.94 23.90
CA VAL A 455 6.66 -17.93 22.64
C VAL A 455 6.11 -16.84 21.70
N ALA A 456 6.90 -16.39 20.74
CA ALA A 456 6.54 -15.32 19.81
C ALA A 456 5.37 -15.70 18.89
N GLN A 457 5.39 -16.92 18.34
CA GLN A 457 4.33 -17.41 17.46
C GLN A 457 4.26 -18.93 17.49
N VAL A 458 3.05 -19.48 17.32
CA VAL A 458 2.83 -20.88 16.95
C VAL A 458 2.19 -20.91 15.57
N PHE A 459 2.73 -21.73 14.67
CA PHE A 459 2.20 -21.87 13.33
C PHE A 459 2.46 -23.27 12.78
N THR A 460 1.84 -23.57 11.65
CA THR A 460 2.01 -24.83 10.92
C THR A 460 2.14 -24.58 9.42
N SER A 461 2.63 -25.56 8.69
CA SER A 461 2.65 -25.52 7.23
C SER A 461 1.22 -25.44 6.66
N TYR A 462 1.05 -24.78 5.51
CA TYR A 462 -0.26 -24.58 4.89
C TYR A 462 -1.07 -25.87 4.71
N GLY A 463 -0.39 -26.98 4.36
CA GLY A 463 -1.04 -28.28 4.23
C GLY A 463 -1.66 -28.76 5.55
N ASN A 464 -0.98 -28.58 6.67
CA ASN A 464 -1.39 -29.15 7.95
C ASN A 464 -2.41 -28.28 8.73
N LEU A 465 -2.76 -27.09 8.22
CA LEU A 465 -3.59 -26.14 8.95
C LEU A 465 -4.99 -26.69 9.30
N MET A 466 -5.62 -27.40 8.38
CA MET A 466 -6.98 -27.93 8.56
C MET A 466 -7.03 -29.36 9.09
N GLU A 467 -5.88 -29.95 9.42
CA GLU A 467 -5.83 -31.31 9.95
C GLU A 467 -6.35 -31.31 11.40
N PRO A 468 -7.29 -32.22 11.77
CA PRO A 468 -7.82 -32.30 13.13
C PRO A 468 -6.73 -32.50 14.19
N SER A 469 -5.66 -33.23 13.84
CA SER A 469 -4.50 -33.46 14.71
C SER A 469 -3.82 -32.17 15.14
N TYR A 470 -3.72 -31.17 14.26
CA TYR A 470 -3.12 -29.88 14.57
C TYR A 470 -3.95 -29.10 15.59
N ARG A 471 -5.28 -29.08 15.43
CA ARG A 471 -6.17 -28.45 16.40
C ARG A 471 -6.09 -29.14 17.77
N SER A 472 -6.16 -30.47 17.80
CA SER A 472 -6.03 -31.25 19.05
C SER A 472 -4.67 -31.02 19.71
N PHE A 473 -3.60 -30.85 18.93
CA PHE A 473 -2.30 -30.47 19.46
C PHE A 473 -2.33 -29.09 20.14
N LEU A 474 -2.91 -28.07 19.50
CA LEU A 474 -3.04 -26.73 20.07
C LEU A 474 -3.86 -26.73 21.36
N GLU A 475 -4.98 -27.45 21.40
CA GLU A 475 -5.84 -27.56 22.58
C GLU A 475 -5.13 -28.25 23.76
N ARG A 476 -4.38 -29.34 23.49
CA ARG A 476 -3.53 -30.00 24.50
C ARG A 476 -2.44 -29.06 25.02
N LEU A 477 -1.77 -28.33 24.13
CA LEU A 477 -0.70 -27.41 24.51
C LEU A 477 -1.24 -26.20 25.29
N ALA A 478 -2.44 -25.71 24.96
CA ALA A 478 -3.14 -24.68 25.74
C ALA A 478 -3.43 -25.14 27.16
N ALA A 479 -3.98 -26.36 27.32
CA ALA A 479 -4.28 -26.93 28.63
C ALA A 479 -3.03 -27.10 29.50
N ALA A 480 -1.94 -27.59 28.91
CA ALA A 480 -0.67 -27.72 29.60
C ALA A 480 -0.08 -26.36 30.02
N ALA A 481 -0.22 -25.33 29.19
CA ALA A 481 0.20 -23.97 29.50
C ALA A 481 -0.63 -23.32 30.61
N ALA A 482 -1.93 -23.61 30.67
CA ALA A 482 -2.76 -23.18 31.79
C ALA A 482 -2.34 -23.82 33.11
N ALA A 483 -1.85 -25.07 33.08
CA ALA A 483 -1.38 -25.78 34.27
C ALA A 483 0.04 -25.39 34.70
N SER A 484 0.95 -25.21 33.75
CA SER A 484 2.39 -25.06 34.00
C SER A 484 2.89 -23.61 33.93
N GLY A 485 2.12 -22.71 33.34
CA GLY A 485 2.56 -21.36 33.00
C GLY A 485 3.50 -21.32 31.78
N PRO A 486 4.06 -20.15 31.44
CA PRO A 486 4.90 -19.98 30.26
C PRO A 486 6.26 -20.68 30.40
N VAL A 487 6.74 -21.29 29.32
CA VAL A 487 8.05 -21.93 29.24
C VAL A 487 9.14 -20.87 29.47
N GLY A 488 10.11 -21.19 30.34
CA GLY A 488 11.24 -20.30 30.62
C GLY A 488 10.84 -18.93 31.19
N GLY A 489 9.69 -18.83 31.87
CA GLY A 489 9.23 -17.57 32.45
C GLY A 489 8.96 -16.48 31.40
N ALA A 490 8.54 -16.87 30.19
CA ALA A 490 8.29 -15.99 29.05
C ALA A 490 9.53 -15.30 28.44
N ALA A 491 10.75 -15.78 28.76
CA ALA A 491 11.98 -15.29 28.12
C ALA A 491 11.98 -15.42 26.59
N PHE A 492 11.16 -16.33 26.05
CA PHE A 492 11.09 -16.67 24.64
C PHE A 492 9.96 -15.95 23.88
N ALA A 493 9.18 -15.10 24.55
CA ALA A 493 7.94 -14.52 24.03
C ALA A 493 8.13 -13.58 22.84
N THR A 494 9.35 -13.08 22.59
CA THR A 494 9.63 -12.11 21.52
C THR A 494 10.33 -12.73 20.32
N ASP A 495 11.13 -13.78 20.51
CA ASP A 495 12.12 -14.21 19.52
C ASP A 495 11.95 -15.67 19.07
N VAL A 496 11.32 -16.54 19.86
CA VAL A 496 11.23 -17.96 19.52
C VAL A 496 9.84 -18.29 18.99
N SER A 497 9.78 -18.96 17.84
CA SER A 497 8.53 -19.41 17.22
C SER A 497 8.47 -20.93 17.13
N LEU A 498 7.29 -21.51 17.26
CA LEU A 498 7.05 -22.94 17.11
C LEU A 498 6.43 -23.24 15.74
N CYS A 499 7.07 -24.11 14.97
CA CYS A 499 6.55 -24.64 13.71
C CYS A 499 6.09 -26.08 13.92
N ILE A 500 4.78 -26.31 13.92
CA ILE A 500 4.21 -27.62 14.15
C ILE A 500 4.19 -28.40 12.83
N MET A 501 4.91 -29.50 12.81
CA MET A 501 5.05 -30.38 11.65
C MET A 501 4.02 -31.52 11.73
N PRO A 502 3.44 -31.95 10.59
CA PRO A 502 2.57 -33.13 10.58
C PRO A 502 3.33 -34.35 11.10
N PRO A 503 2.62 -35.37 11.63
CA PRO A 503 3.28 -36.54 12.17
C PRO A 503 4.03 -37.21 11.01
N LEU A 504 5.31 -37.50 11.22
CA LEU A 504 6.08 -38.22 10.23
C LEU A 504 5.47 -39.61 10.15
N LEU A 505 4.80 -39.92 9.03
CA LEU A 505 4.33 -41.27 8.77
C LEU A 505 5.57 -42.16 8.81
N THR A 506 5.71 -42.94 9.89
CA THR A 506 6.75 -43.94 10.11
C THR A 506 6.49 -45.13 9.19
N GLY A 507 6.41 -44.86 7.88
CA GLY A 507 6.25 -45.84 6.84
C GLY A 507 7.60 -46.52 6.61
N HIS A 508 7.77 -47.69 7.21
CA HIS A 508 8.69 -48.78 6.83
C HIS A 508 10.16 -48.46 6.51
N GLN A 509 10.67 -47.27 6.80
CA GLN A 509 12.10 -47.01 6.75
C GLN A 509 12.75 -47.75 7.92
N GLY A 510 13.25 -48.94 7.62
CA GLY A 510 13.89 -49.83 8.56
C GLY A 510 14.96 -49.12 9.40
N GLN A 511 14.90 -49.37 10.71
CA GLN A 511 15.95 -49.16 11.71
C GLN A 511 16.48 -47.75 11.97
N GLN A 512 16.03 -46.68 11.30
CA GLN A 512 16.42 -45.34 11.75
C GLN A 512 15.68 -44.98 13.05
N PRO A 513 16.40 -44.51 14.09
CA PRO A 513 15.77 -44.05 15.32
C PRO A 513 14.80 -42.90 14.98
N PRO A 514 13.63 -42.83 15.63
CA PRO A 514 12.68 -41.76 15.39
C PRO A 514 13.36 -40.41 15.67
N PRO A 515 13.13 -39.39 14.82
CA PRO A 515 13.70 -38.08 15.06
C PRO A 515 13.17 -37.51 16.39
N PRO A 516 13.95 -36.65 17.08
CA PRO A 516 13.50 -36.04 18.31
C PRO A 516 12.22 -35.22 18.08
N PRO A 517 11.31 -35.13 19.08
CA PRO A 517 10.03 -34.45 18.95
C PRO A 517 10.17 -32.93 18.74
N CYS A 518 11.30 -32.35 19.13
CA CYS A 518 11.65 -30.95 18.93
C CYS A 518 13.05 -30.83 18.32
N ARG A 519 13.20 -29.95 17.33
CA ARG A 519 14.51 -29.61 16.72
C ARG A 519 14.53 -28.15 16.27
N LEU A 520 15.71 -27.56 16.17
CA LEU A 520 15.86 -26.22 15.59
C LEU A 520 15.73 -26.29 14.06
N ASP A 521 15.10 -25.28 13.47
CA ASP A 521 15.07 -25.11 12.03
C ASP A 521 16.37 -24.43 11.56
N ASP A 522 17.18 -25.16 10.80
CA ASP A 522 18.43 -24.63 10.24
C ASP A 522 18.19 -23.53 9.19
N SER A 523 17.00 -23.50 8.58
CA SER A 523 16.66 -22.56 7.51
C SER A 523 16.11 -21.23 8.02
N THR A 524 15.50 -21.22 9.20
CA THR A 524 14.80 -20.05 9.74
C THR A 524 15.23 -19.78 11.19
N PRO A 525 15.98 -18.70 11.46
CA PRO A 525 16.48 -18.40 12.80
C PRO A 525 15.32 -18.19 13.77
N GLY A 526 15.43 -18.79 14.96
CA GLY A 526 14.41 -18.67 16.02
C GLY A 526 13.24 -19.65 15.91
N VAL A 527 13.21 -20.52 14.91
CA VAL A 527 12.11 -21.49 14.75
C VAL A 527 12.49 -22.84 15.36
N VAL A 528 11.65 -23.33 16.27
CA VAL A 528 11.70 -24.69 16.80
C VAL A 528 10.63 -25.50 16.07
N GLN A 529 11.04 -26.53 15.33
CA GLN A 529 10.13 -27.48 14.71
C GLN A 529 9.68 -28.52 15.74
N VAL A 530 8.38 -28.75 15.81
CA VAL A 530 7.74 -29.64 16.79
C VAL A 530 6.85 -30.62 16.05
N ALA A 531 6.96 -31.91 16.35
CA ALA A 531 6.05 -32.92 15.77
C ALA A 531 4.64 -32.78 16.36
N SER A 532 3.58 -32.86 15.53
CA SER A 532 2.20 -32.66 16.00
C SER A 532 1.69 -33.74 16.94
N ASP A 533 2.35 -34.90 16.97
CA ASP A 533 2.10 -36.01 17.89
C ASP A 533 2.87 -35.87 19.22
N ALA A 534 3.82 -34.93 19.31
CA ALA A 534 4.53 -34.65 20.55
C ALA A 534 3.56 -34.34 21.70
N THR A 535 3.91 -34.82 22.88
CA THR A 535 3.23 -34.52 24.13
C THR A 535 3.59 -33.11 24.61
N ALA A 536 2.73 -32.49 25.42
CA ALA A 536 3.02 -31.15 25.94
C ALA A 536 4.32 -31.11 26.75
N ASP A 537 4.61 -32.15 27.54
CA ASP A 537 5.86 -32.23 28.32
C ASP A 537 7.11 -32.29 27.43
N GLU A 538 7.05 -33.01 26.31
CA GLU A 538 8.12 -33.04 25.31
C GLU A 538 8.32 -31.67 24.67
N VAL A 539 7.24 -30.95 24.38
CA VAL A 539 7.31 -29.57 23.87
C VAL A 539 7.95 -28.64 24.89
N TYR A 540 7.51 -28.66 26.16
CA TYR A 540 8.07 -27.83 27.23
C TYR A 540 9.56 -28.10 27.43
N ARG A 541 9.94 -29.39 27.50
CA ARG A 541 11.34 -29.81 27.62
C ARG A 541 12.15 -29.38 26.40
N GLY A 542 11.62 -29.60 25.19
CA GLY A 542 12.28 -29.25 23.94
C GLY A 542 12.50 -27.74 23.80
N VAL A 543 11.48 -26.93 24.08
CA VAL A 543 11.57 -25.47 24.07
C VAL A 543 12.50 -24.96 25.15
N SER A 544 12.49 -25.53 26.36
CA SER A 544 13.43 -25.14 27.42
C SER A 544 14.89 -25.45 27.06
N GLN A 545 15.15 -26.54 26.32
CA GLN A 545 16.51 -26.93 25.92
C GLN A 545 17.01 -26.17 24.68
N LEU A 546 16.11 -25.85 23.74
CA LEU A 546 16.45 -25.24 22.46
C LEU A 546 16.21 -23.73 22.43
N GLY A 547 15.45 -23.18 23.38
CA GLY A 547 15.02 -21.78 23.40
C GLY A 547 16.17 -20.78 23.41
N ASP A 548 17.17 -20.98 24.26
CA ASP A 548 18.35 -20.10 24.33
C ASP A 548 19.14 -20.11 23.01
N ARG A 549 19.27 -21.28 22.39
CA ARG A 549 19.94 -21.43 21.08
C ARG A 549 19.14 -20.78 19.97
N ALA A 550 17.81 -20.91 19.98
CA ALA A 550 16.91 -20.25 19.04
C ALA A 550 17.01 -18.72 19.16
N GLN A 551 16.98 -18.20 20.39
CA GLN A 551 17.10 -16.78 20.66
C GLN A 551 18.46 -16.22 20.25
N ALA A 552 19.55 -16.93 20.57
CA ALA A 552 20.90 -16.56 20.13
C ALA A 552 21.01 -16.54 18.60
N ALA A 553 20.36 -17.46 17.89
CA ALA A 553 20.30 -17.46 16.44
C ALA A 553 19.56 -16.23 15.88
N VAL A 554 18.45 -15.82 16.48
CA VAL A 554 17.71 -14.58 16.10
C VAL A 554 18.54 -13.34 16.35
N GLN A 555 19.17 -13.23 17.52
CA GLN A 555 20.02 -12.08 17.84
C GLN A 555 21.21 -11.98 16.88
N ASN A 556 21.87 -13.10 16.59
CA ASN A 556 22.95 -13.14 15.62
C ASN A 556 22.45 -12.75 14.22
N HIS A 557 21.28 -13.22 13.80
CA HIS A 557 20.69 -12.86 12.52
C HIS A 557 20.40 -11.34 12.43
N ARG A 558 19.76 -10.75 13.45
CA ARG A 558 19.49 -9.30 13.52
C ARG A 558 20.78 -8.47 13.49
N ARG A 559 21.84 -8.94 14.16
CA ARG A 559 23.17 -8.30 14.11
C ARG A 559 23.73 -8.32 12.68
N VAL A 560 23.76 -9.49 12.04
CA VAL A 560 24.26 -9.65 10.66
C VAL A 560 23.45 -8.80 9.67
N GLU A 561 22.13 -8.73 9.82
CA GLU A 561 21.31 -7.85 8.98
C GLU A 561 21.62 -6.36 9.20
N THR A 562 21.77 -5.94 10.45
CA THR A 562 22.12 -4.55 10.80
C THR A 562 23.48 -4.17 10.20
N GLU A 563 24.50 -5.02 10.36
CA GLU A 563 25.82 -4.84 9.77
C GLU A 563 25.74 -4.77 8.24
N SER A 564 24.95 -5.65 7.62
CA SER A 564 24.73 -5.66 6.17
C SER A 564 24.04 -4.39 5.67
N ARG A 565 23.06 -3.83 6.42
CA ARG A 565 22.39 -2.58 6.07
C ARG A 565 23.35 -1.40 6.19
N GLN A 566 24.11 -1.31 7.28
CA GLN A 566 25.13 -0.27 7.49
C GLN A 566 26.19 -0.28 6.39
N LEU A 567 26.67 -1.47 6.01
CA LEU A 567 27.64 -1.61 4.91
C LEU A 567 27.04 -1.19 3.56
N SER A 568 25.78 -1.56 3.30
CA SER A 568 25.05 -1.13 2.11
C SER A 568 24.90 0.39 2.05
N ASP A 569 24.53 1.02 3.16
CA ASP A 569 24.39 2.47 3.25
C ASP A 569 25.72 3.20 3.05
N ARG A 570 26.80 2.71 3.67
CA ARG A 570 28.15 3.25 3.48
C ARG A 570 28.59 3.13 2.01
N THR A 571 28.34 1.98 1.37
CA THR A 571 28.65 1.74 -0.04
C THR A 571 27.85 2.68 -0.94
N ARG A 572 26.55 2.80 -0.69
CA ARG A 572 25.65 3.73 -1.41
C ARG A 572 26.12 5.17 -1.31
N GLN A 573 26.43 5.64 -0.11
CA GLN A 573 26.90 7.01 0.12
C GLN A 573 28.26 7.27 -0.55
N ARG A 574 29.21 6.33 -0.41
CA ARG A 574 30.57 6.47 -0.97
C ARG A 574 30.58 6.52 -2.49
N LEU A 575 29.74 5.71 -3.14
CA LEU A 575 29.60 5.65 -4.60
C LEU A 575 28.51 6.58 -5.16
N ARG A 576 27.82 7.34 -4.30
CA ARG A 576 26.68 8.21 -4.66
C ARG A 576 25.60 7.46 -5.48
N LEU A 577 25.31 6.23 -5.08
CA LEU A 577 24.28 5.41 -5.74
C LEU A 577 22.88 5.93 -5.37
N ARG A 578 21.95 5.85 -6.31
CA ARG A 578 20.52 6.08 -6.05
C ARG A 578 19.95 5.00 -5.15
N SER A 579 20.27 3.74 -5.45
CA SER A 579 19.87 2.59 -4.63
C SER A 579 20.89 1.46 -4.72
N LEU A 580 21.02 0.69 -3.65
CA LEU A 580 21.81 -0.54 -3.60
C LEU A 580 20.92 -1.64 -3.01
N THR A 581 20.70 -2.71 -3.76
CA THR A 581 19.82 -3.81 -3.36
C THR A 581 20.53 -5.16 -3.48
N ARG A 582 20.14 -6.12 -2.64
CA ARG A 582 20.64 -7.50 -2.66
C ARG A 582 19.61 -8.42 -3.33
N ASP A 583 20.01 -9.23 -4.29
CA ASP A 583 19.18 -10.35 -4.75
C ASP A 583 18.95 -11.33 -3.58
N PRO A 584 17.69 -11.74 -3.28
CA PRO A 584 17.41 -12.62 -2.14
C PRO A 584 18.17 -13.94 -2.11
N ARG A 585 18.65 -14.42 -3.27
CA ARG A 585 19.42 -15.66 -3.39
C ARG A 585 20.90 -15.46 -3.07
N VAL A 586 21.41 -14.22 -3.08
CA VAL A 586 22.80 -13.91 -2.71
C VAL A 586 22.91 -14.00 -1.18
N SER A 587 23.80 -14.87 -0.70
CA SER A 587 24.03 -15.02 0.74
C SER A 587 24.51 -13.70 1.37
N PRO A 588 24.23 -13.46 2.67
CA PRO A 588 24.72 -12.27 3.36
C PRO A 588 26.24 -12.09 3.25
N ASP A 589 27.01 -13.18 3.32
CA ASP A 589 28.46 -13.14 3.19
C ASP A 589 28.94 -12.72 1.80
N HIS A 590 28.28 -13.20 0.74
CA HIS A 590 28.58 -12.76 -0.63
C HIS A 590 28.26 -11.28 -0.84
N PHE A 591 27.12 -10.82 -0.32
CA PHE A 591 26.75 -9.42 -0.39
C PHE A 591 27.74 -8.51 0.36
N ARG A 592 28.17 -8.93 1.56
CA ARG A 592 29.19 -8.23 2.33
C ARG A 592 30.50 -8.11 1.57
N ARG A 593 31.00 -9.22 1.00
CA ARG A 593 32.22 -9.22 0.18
C ARG A 593 32.13 -8.28 -1.02
N ALA A 594 31.01 -8.32 -1.74
CA ALA A 594 30.77 -7.43 -2.87
C ALA A 594 30.75 -5.95 -2.45
N CYS A 595 30.10 -5.61 -1.33
CA CYS A 595 30.10 -4.24 -0.82
C CYS A 595 31.48 -3.76 -0.38
N CYS A 596 32.26 -4.61 0.31
CA CYS A 596 33.65 -4.27 0.66
C CYS A 596 34.49 -4.01 -0.59
N PHE A 597 34.40 -4.89 -1.59
CA PHE A 597 35.10 -4.72 -2.86
C PHE A 597 34.71 -3.42 -3.58
N LEU A 598 33.41 -3.09 -3.63
CA LEU A 598 32.92 -1.82 -4.18
C LEU A 598 33.45 -0.59 -3.42
N LEU A 599 33.59 -0.69 -2.11
CA LEU A 599 34.18 0.36 -1.27
C LEU A 599 35.68 0.51 -1.53
N ASP A 600 36.41 -0.60 -1.62
CA ASP A 600 37.85 -0.63 -1.89
C ASP A 600 38.15 -0.02 -3.27
N GLN A 601 37.32 -0.31 -4.26
CA GLN A 601 37.43 0.22 -5.63
C GLN A 601 36.66 1.53 -5.84
N SER A 602 36.22 2.19 -4.77
CA SER A 602 35.29 3.32 -4.88
C SER A 602 35.84 4.51 -5.68
N ALA A 603 37.15 4.76 -5.65
CA ALA A 603 37.76 5.86 -6.41
C ALA A 603 37.65 5.65 -7.94
N ALA A 604 37.81 4.40 -8.40
CA ALA A 604 37.71 4.07 -9.83
C ALA A 604 36.25 3.94 -10.29
N LEU A 605 35.37 3.45 -9.41
CA LEU A 605 33.97 3.16 -9.74
C LEU A 605 33.04 4.37 -9.61
N MET A 606 33.36 5.34 -8.75
CA MET A 606 32.48 6.50 -8.48
C MET A 606 32.06 7.24 -9.77
N PRO A 607 32.96 7.60 -10.71
CA PRO A 607 32.57 8.32 -11.93
C PRO A 607 31.63 7.50 -12.84
N LEU A 608 31.63 6.18 -12.71
CA LEU A 608 30.85 5.26 -13.53
C LEU A 608 29.47 4.96 -12.92
N LEU A 609 29.38 4.93 -11.59
CA LEU A 609 28.19 4.49 -10.86
C LEU A 609 27.39 5.61 -10.19
N GLU A 610 27.88 6.85 -10.21
CA GLU A 610 27.17 8.00 -9.63
C GLU A 610 25.73 8.11 -10.19
N GLY A 611 24.75 8.17 -9.28
CA GLY A 611 23.32 8.27 -9.62
C GLY A 611 22.66 6.96 -10.10
N CYS A 612 23.42 5.87 -10.24
CA CYS A 612 22.89 4.57 -10.70
C CYS A 612 22.16 3.82 -9.58
N SER A 613 21.22 2.95 -9.96
CA SER A 613 20.71 1.91 -9.05
C SER A 613 21.52 0.64 -9.26
N VAL A 614 22.00 0.01 -8.20
CA VAL A 614 22.83 -1.19 -8.28
C VAL A 614 22.15 -2.34 -7.56
N ARG A 615 22.14 -3.52 -8.18
CA ARG A 615 21.70 -4.76 -7.57
C ARG A 615 22.85 -5.75 -7.55
N ILE A 616 23.18 -6.28 -6.37
CA ILE A 616 24.14 -7.39 -6.27
C ILE A 616 23.40 -8.70 -6.54
N GLY A 617 23.80 -9.38 -7.60
CA GLY A 617 23.18 -10.59 -8.11
C GLY A 617 24.21 -11.65 -8.53
N PHE A 618 23.90 -12.41 -9.58
CA PHE A 618 24.74 -13.53 -10.04
C PHE A 618 25.35 -13.31 -11.42
N ALA A 619 24.97 -12.22 -12.09
CA ALA A 619 25.45 -11.91 -13.43
C ALA A 619 25.66 -10.39 -13.55
N ASN A 620 26.68 -10.01 -14.31
CA ASN A 620 26.90 -8.63 -14.72
C ASN A 620 25.96 -8.31 -15.89
N ARG A 621 24.91 -7.52 -15.67
CA ARG A 621 23.96 -7.15 -16.73
C ARG A 621 23.30 -5.80 -16.47
N LEU A 622 22.92 -5.15 -17.56
CA LEU A 622 22.02 -3.99 -17.52
C LEU A 622 20.57 -4.48 -17.62
N ALA A 623 19.67 -3.79 -16.93
CA ALA A 623 18.25 -4.11 -17.02
C ALA A 623 17.74 -3.95 -18.47
N PRO A 624 17.03 -4.95 -19.03
CA PRO A 624 16.54 -4.90 -20.41
C PRO A 624 15.36 -3.94 -20.59
N ASP A 625 14.69 -3.55 -19.50
CA ASP A 625 13.51 -2.68 -19.49
C ASP A 625 13.84 -1.18 -19.56
N GLY A 626 15.12 -0.84 -19.75
CA GLY A 626 15.59 0.55 -19.76
C GLY A 626 15.56 1.22 -18.39
N SER A 627 15.21 0.47 -17.32
CA SER A 627 15.40 0.97 -15.97
C SER A 627 16.90 1.09 -15.70
N CYS A 628 17.32 2.21 -15.12
CA CYS A 628 18.73 2.49 -14.83
C CYS A 628 19.25 1.66 -13.63
N TYR A 629 18.97 0.36 -13.58
CA TYR A 629 19.62 -0.56 -12.64
C TYR A 629 20.69 -1.43 -13.31
N ILE A 630 21.84 -1.51 -12.63
CA ILE A 630 23.00 -2.32 -13.01
C ILE A 630 23.03 -3.51 -12.07
N GLU A 631 22.96 -4.73 -12.60
CA GLU A 631 23.22 -5.93 -11.82
C GLU A 631 24.71 -6.26 -11.87
N LEU A 632 25.33 -6.38 -10.70
CA LEU A 632 26.72 -6.79 -10.53
C LEU A 632 26.74 -8.18 -9.93
N ALA A 633 27.50 -9.10 -10.53
CA ALA A 633 27.72 -10.42 -9.97
C ALA A 633 28.43 -10.30 -8.63
N HIS A 634 27.99 -11.05 -7.61
CA HIS A 634 28.56 -11.00 -6.27
C HIS A 634 30.03 -11.45 -6.20
N ASN A 635 30.52 -12.09 -7.26
CA ASN A 635 31.89 -12.55 -7.46
C ASN A 635 32.56 -11.81 -8.62
N CYS A 636 32.16 -10.56 -8.91
CA CYS A 636 32.82 -9.77 -9.92
C CYS A 636 34.31 -9.59 -9.54
N GLU A 637 35.17 -9.96 -10.48
CA GLU A 637 36.58 -9.58 -10.49
C GLU A 637 36.66 -8.39 -11.46
N LEU A 638 37.21 -7.26 -11.01
CA LEU A 638 37.42 -6.06 -11.84
C LEU A 638 38.79 -6.11 -12.52
#